data_AF-A0A7W1A430-F1
#
_entry.id   AF-A0A7W1A430-F1
#
_cell.length_a   1.000
_cell.length_b   1.000
_cell.length_c   1.000
_cell.angle_alpha   90.00
_cell.angle_beta   90.00
_cell.angle_gamma   90.00
#
_symmetry.space_group_name_H-M   'P 1'
#
loop_
_entity.id
_entity.type
_entity.pdbx_description
1 polymer ?
#
loop_
_entity_poly.entity_id
_entity_poly.type
_entity_poly.pdbx_seq_one_letter_code
_entity_poly.pdbx_strand_id
1 'polypeptide(L)'
;MRFALPIGLLLTVGCTGVDGDAKDDSFGGKDAKNDGSYSSRQLAEVLKLVNESTTTGDKLAEIGLSDEAARSIILHRVGPDLQPGTGDDNIFDDLDELDGVDFVGALALGKLVYSVVPRCENDLTTRPFIDDQTFTGPSSGWARDNAEVEVVLGVKGLTGQRLRELLLTTNAEGRTLYERLRKSKAMEAFTYGFPLDEIPWDTDSQAAREKMPLVALTIEPDRFAPNEEGVREITLGTDLMDDTYYDTHAYSLLGNAIELRGRARWDNATTVRRLLIAAKFGTEIDADGNKVNTKVDIRNDNGASFVSKLDDDVRRGKTAWNGGDAPATPIRGVYEQLAMKNVLLNIGTHKGVLLLEAQAHLRSTRSRYHMNEANTQSLKAIYANGRTQVQRALDAIAKAKTANIIPASARAQVDALETMGRAIIDRSLLVSRINAAGGNVTAATLVEPNALPGAPADAAALDRNRVVAETINTVLHEFATALDDADRVITDAVDEDFDDYADTFRAWRSSLDMNMARKTTWDSFMSSYTSLSTAANRANAIAQFNAYGAEQDNDFDALDDAGWTRLGNYLAKMSLSVAERQIETAGLAGRMLWFDTARAFYVPQSSRAFSNFMIDTTDMTDMLSNQEWGTIPEAERTFAQPLPATKVFNTVLVNELQIELGMEADYVARLKELEAALAASPNDAGIKAQLDGARFVWTQYTGAMKVLAELKGENIINRLRRAGAPNTITWAAPLDSKGNTALKILSDRD
;
A
#
# COMPACT_ATOMS: atom_id res chain seq x y z
N MET A 1 31.76 13.35 -17.54
CA MET A 1 31.90 12.06 -16.83
C MET A 1 31.21 10.99 -17.67
N ARG A 2 31.98 10.03 -18.22
CA ARG A 2 31.46 8.88 -18.97
C ARG A 2 31.30 7.73 -17.99
N PHE A 3 30.07 7.33 -17.67
CA PHE A 3 29.83 6.16 -16.84
C PHE A 3 29.83 4.90 -17.70
N ALA A 4 30.73 3.99 -17.35
CA ALA A 4 30.86 2.67 -17.94
C ALA A 4 29.75 1.75 -17.41
N LEU A 5 29.07 1.07 -18.32
CA LEU A 5 28.19 -0.08 -18.06
C LEU A 5 29.01 -1.23 -17.46
N PRO A 6 28.57 -1.90 -16.38
CA PRO A 6 29.03 -3.25 -16.07
C PRO A 6 28.16 -4.25 -16.85
N ILE A 7 28.81 -4.93 -17.79
CA ILE A 7 28.31 -6.14 -18.46
C ILE A 7 28.54 -7.33 -17.53
N GLY A 8 27.48 -8.13 -17.34
CA GLY A 8 27.60 -9.58 -17.24
C GLY A 8 27.79 -10.18 -15.85
N LEU A 9 26.70 -10.28 -15.08
CA LEU A 9 26.51 -11.40 -14.16
C LEU A 9 25.31 -12.20 -14.69
N LEU A 10 25.59 -13.27 -15.43
CA LEU A 10 24.61 -14.29 -15.77
C LEU A 10 24.15 -14.94 -14.46
N LEU A 11 22.99 -14.54 -13.98
CA LEU A 11 22.20 -15.34 -13.06
C LEU A 11 21.69 -16.53 -13.87
N THR A 12 22.29 -17.69 -13.65
CA THR A 12 21.64 -18.97 -13.90
C THR A 12 20.42 -19.04 -13.00
N VAL A 13 19.30 -18.54 -13.49
CA VAL A 13 17.98 -18.93 -12.98
C VAL A 13 17.93 -20.41 -13.23
N GLY A 14 18.05 -21.20 -12.16
CA GLY A 14 17.59 -22.57 -12.21
C GLY A 14 16.11 -22.51 -12.52
N CYS A 15 15.76 -22.64 -13.80
CA CYS A 15 14.51 -23.26 -14.18
C CYS A 15 14.51 -24.59 -13.41
N THR A 16 13.84 -24.65 -12.27
CA THR A 16 13.12 -25.87 -11.95
C THR A 16 12.16 -25.99 -13.12
N GLY A 17 12.57 -26.75 -14.14
CA GLY A 17 11.65 -27.19 -15.15
C GLY A 17 10.44 -27.70 -14.39
N VAL A 18 9.26 -27.22 -14.75
CA VAL A 18 8.10 -28.06 -14.53
C VAL A 18 8.44 -29.27 -15.37
N ASP A 19 9.02 -30.29 -14.74
CA ASP A 19 9.49 -31.48 -15.44
C ASP A 19 8.29 -31.95 -16.26
N GLY A 20 8.43 -31.93 -17.58
CA GLY A 20 7.40 -32.53 -18.43
C GLY A 20 7.24 -33.98 -18.01
N ASP A 21 6.04 -34.54 -18.19
CA ASP A 21 5.76 -35.92 -17.79
C ASP A 21 6.89 -36.85 -18.25
N ALA A 22 7.55 -37.47 -17.28
CA ALA A 22 8.67 -38.35 -17.53
C ALA A 22 8.19 -39.66 -18.14
N LYS A 23 9.14 -40.44 -18.66
CA LYS A 23 8.85 -41.83 -18.98
C LYS A 23 8.43 -42.55 -17.70
N ASP A 24 7.35 -43.35 -17.77
CA ASP A 24 6.75 -44.06 -16.64
C ASP A 24 6.08 -43.16 -15.57
N ASP A 25 5.83 -41.87 -15.84
CA ASP A 25 4.99 -41.02 -14.97
C ASP A 25 3.52 -41.50 -14.97
N SER A 26 2.83 -41.24 -13.86
CA SER A 26 1.44 -41.65 -13.66
C SER A 26 0.62 -40.50 -13.07
N PHE A 27 -0.61 -40.36 -13.55
CA PHE A 27 -1.68 -39.53 -13.02
C PHE A 27 -2.62 -40.28 -12.06
N GLY A 28 -2.36 -41.57 -11.79
CA GLY A 28 -3.13 -42.38 -10.84
C GLY A 28 -4.34 -43.12 -11.43
N GLY A 29 -4.39 -43.29 -12.76
CA GLY A 29 -5.36 -44.13 -13.46
C GLY A 29 -6.83 -43.80 -13.14
N LYS A 30 -7.62 -44.81 -12.81
CA LYS A 30 -9.03 -44.66 -12.41
C LYS A 30 -9.22 -43.90 -11.10
N ASP A 31 -8.17 -43.85 -10.27
CA ASP A 31 -8.17 -43.16 -8.98
C ASP A 31 -7.82 -41.67 -9.11
N ALA A 32 -7.49 -41.18 -10.32
CA ALA A 32 -7.38 -39.76 -10.67
C ALA A 32 -8.68 -38.94 -10.42
N LYS A 33 -9.72 -39.61 -9.95
CA LYS A 33 -11.02 -39.07 -9.58
C LYS A 33 -11.20 -38.91 -8.07
N ASN A 34 -10.34 -39.54 -7.25
CA ASN A 34 -10.54 -39.64 -5.80
C ASN A 34 -10.22 -38.34 -5.05
N ASP A 35 -9.45 -37.43 -5.66
CA ASP A 35 -9.19 -36.08 -5.17
C ASP A 35 -10.31 -35.09 -5.53
N GLY A 36 -11.13 -35.41 -6.54
CA GLY A 36 -12.26 -34.61 -7.01
C GLY A 36 -11.91 -33.60 -8.11
N SER A 37 -10.70 -33.63 -8.64
CA SER A 37 -10.18 -32.63 -9.59
C SER A 37 -10.87 -32.68 -10.96
N TYR A 38 -11.27 -33.88 -11.42
CA TYR A 38 -11.97 -34.06 -12.70
C TYR A 38 -13.30 -34.80 -12.55
N SER A 39 -14.33 -34.33 -13.28
CA SER A 39 -15.64 -34.98 -13.30
C SER A 39 -15.58 -36.32 -14.04
N SER A 40 -16.48 -37.24 -13.65
CA SER A 40 -16.67 -38.52 -14.36
C SER A 40 -16.88 -38.35 -15.87
N ARG A 41 -17.49 -37.23 -16.28
CA ARG A 41 -17.77 -36.93 -17.69
C ARG A 41 -16.52 -36.46 -18.42
N GLN A 42 -15.70 -35.60 -17.80
CA GLN A 42 -14.40 -35.19 -18.35
C GLN A 42 -13.51 -36.39 -18.62
N LEU A 43 -13.32 -37.23 -17.61
CA LEU A 43 -12.53 -38.45 -17.72
C LEU A 43 -13.06 -39.40 -18.80
N ALA A 44 -14.39 -39.57 -18.90
CA ALA A 44 -14.99 -40.36 -19.97
C ALA A 44 -14.80 -39.74 -21.36
N GLU A 45 -14.85 -38.41 -21.48
CA GLU A 45 -14.59 -37.72 -22.75
C GLU A 45 -13.11 -37.72 -23.13
N VAL A 46 -12.18 -37.74 -22.17
CA VAL A 46 -10.74 -37.94 -22.43
C VAL A 46 -10.53 -39.27 -23.12
N LEU A 47 -11.09 -40.36 -22.55
CA LEU A 47 -11.02 -41.69 -23.16
C LEU A 47 -11.61 -41.70 -24.57
N LYS A 48 -12.75 -41.02 -24.78
CA LYS A 48 -13.30 -40.87 -26.14
C LYS A 48 -12.36 -40.11 -27.06
N LEU A 49 -11.80 -38.99 -26.61
CA LEU A 49 -10.89 -38.17 -27.41
C LEU A 49 -9.68 -38.99 -27.86
N VAL A 50 -9.00 -39.68 -26.95
CA VAL A 50 -7.80 -40.45 -27.31
C VAL A 50 -8.15 -41.59 -28.25
N ASN A 51 -9.33 -42.21 -28.10
CA ASN A 51 -9.80 -43.30 -28.97
C ASN A 51 -10.39 -42.88 -30.31
N GLU A 52 -10.68 -41.60 -30.53
CA GLU A 52 -11.26 -41.13 -31.79
C GLU A 52 -10.29 -41.30 -32.96
N SER A 53 -10.76 -41.88 -34.06
CA SER A 53 -9.96 -41.98 -35.31
C SER A 53 -9.52 -40.62 -35.87
N THR A 54 -10.20 -39.54 -35.48
CA THR A 54 -9.83 -38.16 -35.84
C THR A 54 -8.77 -37.54 -34.93
N THR A 55 -8.38 -38.22 -33.85
CA THR A 55 -7.31 -37.76 -32.97
C THR A 55 -5.98 -38.25 -33.51
N THR A 56 -5.19 -37.32 -34.05
CA THR A 56 -3.87 -37.55 -34.63
C THR A 56 -2.78 -37.05 -33.70
N GLY A 57 -1.52 -37.44 -33.95
CA GLY A 57 -0.37 -36.88 -33.22
C GLY A 57 -0.33 -35.35 -33.30
N ASP A 58 -0.57 -34.79 -34.49
CA ASP A 58 -0.64 -33.34 -34.70
C ASP A 58 -1.73 -32.68 -33.84
N LYS A 59 -2.93 -33.28 -33.75
CA LYS A 59 -4.02 -32.76 -32.92
C LYS A 59 -3.67 -32.80 -31.42
N LEU A 60 -2.97 -33.84 -30.98
CA LEU A 60 -2.49 -33.93 -29.59
C LEU A 60 -1.38 -32.91 -29.30
N ALA A 61 -0.50 -32.66 -30.26
CA ALA A 61 0.50 -31.59 -30.18
C ALA A 61 -0.14 -30.20 -30.17
N GLU A 62 -1.21 -29.97 -30.95
CA GLU A 62 -1.98 -28.70 -30.97
C GLU A 62 -2.60 -28.37 -29.61
N ILE A 63 -3.03 -29.37 -28.83
CA ILE A 63 -3.52 -29.17 -27.45
C ILE A 63 -2.39 -29.11 -26.41
N GLY A 64 -1.14 -29.11 -26.87
CA GLY A 64 0.05 -28.86 -26.08
C GLY A 64 0.69 -30.09 -25.43
N LEU A 65 0.33 -31.33 -25.81
CA LEU A 65 1.08 -32.50 -25.34
C LEU A 65 2.52 -32.48 -25.87
N SER A 66 3.44 -33.12 -25.15
CA SER A 66 4.79 -33.35 -25.69
C SER A 66 4.74 -34.26 -26.91
N ASP A 67 5.71 -34.12 -27.82
CA ASP A 67 5.81 -34.96 -29.01
C ASP A 67 5.89 -36.45 -28.62
N GLU A 68 6.56 -36.74 -27.50
CA GLU A 68 6.66 -38.08 -26.93
C GLU A 68 5.30 -38.62 -26.46
N ALA A 69 4.56 -37.86 -25.63
CA ALA A 69 3.25 -38.29 -25.14
C ALA A 69 2.24 -38.46 -26.28
N ALA A 70 2.18 -37.48 -27.20
CA ALA A 70 1.32 -37.54 -28.37
C ALA A 70 1.62 -38.77 -29.23
N ARG A 71 2.91 -39.06 -29.48
CA ARG A 71 3.34 -40.23 -30.24
C ARG A 71 3.03 -41.54 -29.50
N SER A 72 3.28 -41.61 -28.20
CA SER A 72 3.02 -42.82 -27.40
C SER A 72 1.53 -43.16 -27.36
N ILE A 73 0.65 -42.17 -27.16
CA ILE A 73 -0.81 -42.35 -27.19
C ILE A 73 -1.26 -42.90 -28.54
N ILE A 74 -0.75 -42.35 -29.64
CA ILE A 74 -1.11 -42.81 -30.98
C ILE A 74 -0.57 -44.21 -31.24
N LEU A 75 0.71 -44.49 -30.95
CA LEU A 75 1.33 -45.80 -31.16
C LEU A 75 0.62 -46.91 -30.37
N HIS A 76 0.20 -46.63 -29.14
CA HIS A 76 -0.61 -47.56 -28.35
C HIS A 76 -1.94 -47.83 -29.04
N ARG A 77 -2.66 -46.77 -29.43
CA ARG A 77 -4.00 -46.88 -30.03
C ARG A 77 -4.02 -47.58 -31.39
N VAL A 78 -3.14 -47.21 -32.30
CA VAL A 78 -3.17 -47.68 -33.70
C VAL A 78 -2.20 -48.84 -33.99
N GLY A 79 -1.50 -49.33 -32.97
CA GLY A 79 -0.55 -50.42 -33.12
C GLY A 79 0.72 -50.07 -33.93
N PRO A 80 1.63 -51.05 -34.10
CA PRO A 80 2.92 -50.86 -34.76
C PRO A 80 2.87 -50.47 -36.23
N ASP A 81 1.78 -50.77 -36.96
CA ASP A 81 1.68 -50.44 -38.38
C ASP A 81 1.30 -48.98 -38.67
N LEU A 82 0.91 -48.23 -37.63
CA LEU A 82 0.50 -46.83 -37.65
C LEU A 82 -0.69 -46.54 -38.57
N GLN A 83 -1.51 -47.54 -38.90
CA GLN A 83 -2.68 -47.41 -39.76
C GLN A 83 -3.96 -47.62 -38.96
N PRO A 84 -4.79 -46.58 -38.72
CA PRO A 84 -6.02 -46.77 -37.98
C PRO A 84 -7.00 -47.68 -38.75
N GLY A 85 -7.65 -48.58 -38.04
CA GLY A 85 -8.64 -49.53 -38.53
C GLY A 85 -8.08 -50.90 -38.92
N THR A 86 -6.82 -51.20 -38.56
CA THR A 86 -6.17 -52.49 -38.81
C THR A 86 -6.31 -53.44 -37.62
N GLY A 87 -5.80 -54.67 -37.76
CA GLY A 87 -5.98 -55.72 -36.77
C GLY A 87 -5.13 -55.56 -35.50
N ASP A 88 -4.15 -54.64 -35.52
CA ASP A 88 -3.26 -54.31 -34.40
C ASP A 88 -3.65 -53.05 -33.62
N ASP A 89 -4.74 -52.38 -33.99
CA ASP A 89 -5.34 -51.32 -33.19
C ASP A 89 -5.66 -51.81 -31.76
N ASN A 90 -5.23 -51.06 -30.75
CA ASN A 90 -5.52 -51.31 -29.34
C ASN A 90 -6.09 -50.04 -28.67
N ILE A 91 -7.41 -49.85 -28.80
CA ILE A 91 -8.09 -48.72 -28.17
C ILE A 91 -7.99 -48.79 -26.64
N PHE A 92 -7.96 -47.63 -25.99
CA PHE A 92 -7.94 -47.51 -24.53
C PHE A 92 -9.27 -47.95 -23.93
N ASP A 93 -9.27 -48.98 -23.11
CA ASP A 93 -10.45 -49.50 -22.41
C ASP A 93 -10.84 -48.60 -21.22
N ASP A 94 -9.84 -48.11 -20.49
CA ASP A 94 -10.01 -47.28 -19.31
C ASP A 94 -8.82 -46.32 -19.06
N LEU A 95 -8.93 -45.54 -17.98
CA LEU A 95 -7.89 -44.60 -17.60
C LEU A 95 -6.64 -45.28 -17.01
N ASP A 96 -6.74 -46.48 -16.44
CA ASP A 96 -5.56 -47.20 -15.96
C ASP A 96 -4.66 -47.59 -17.14
N GLU A 97 -5.26 -47.92 -18.29
CA GLU A 97 -4.53 -48.19 -19.52
C GLU A 97 -3.89 -46.92 -20.12
N LEU A 98 -4.60 -45.80 -20.15
CA LEU A 98 -4.06 -44.52 -20.62
C LEU A 98 -2.92 -44.01 -19.73
N ASP A 99 -3.03 -44.22 -18.41
CA ASP A 99 -1.99 -43.91 -17.42
C ASP A 99 -0.73 -44.77 -17.57
N GLY A 100 -0.88 -45.97 -18.13
CA GLY A 100 0.24 -46.86 -18.42
C GLY A 100 1.06 -46.48 -19.65
N VAL A 101 0.71 -45.41 -20.37
CA VAL A 101 1.40 -44.97 -21.59
C VAL A 101 2.60 -44.09 -21.25
N ASP A 102 3.76 -44.43 -21.80
CA ASP A 102 5.00 -43.64 -21.67
C ASP A 102 4.71 -42.14 -21.90
N PHE A 103 5.13 -41.30 -20.94
CA PHE A 103 5.00 -39.83 -20.95
C PHE A 103 3.58 -39.28 -20.76
N VAL A 104 2.61 -40.09 -20.31
CA VAL A 104 1.25 -39.62 -19.97
C VAL A 104 1.09 -39.52 -18.47
N GLY A 105 1.57 -38.43 -17.88
CA GLY A 105 1.42 -38.11 -16.46
C GLY A 105 0.29 -37.11 -16.18
N ALA A 106 0.32 -36.51 -14.99
CA ALA A 106 -0.73 -35.58 -14.54
C ALA A 106 -0.85 -34.34 -15.46
N LEU A 107 0.26 -33.85 -16.01
CA LEU A 107 0.25 -32.68 -16.89
C LEU A 107 -0.41 -32.99 -18.25
N ALA A 108 -0.10 -34.15 -18.83
CA ALA A 108 -0.75 -34.63 -20.05
C ALA A 108 -2.25 -34.87 -19.82
N LEU A 109 -2.64 -35.48 -18.70
CA LEU A 109 -4.05 -35.65 -18.36
C LEU A 109 -4.77 -34.29 -18.25
N GLY A 110 -4.20 -33.31 -17.57
CA GLY A 110 -4.79 -31.97 -17.46
C GLY A 110 -5.03 -31.32 -18.83
N LYS A 111 -4.09 -31.44 -19.77
CA LYS A 111 -4.24 -30.95 -21.16
C LYS A 111 -5.32 -31.71 -21.93
N LEU A 112 -5.36 -33.03 -21.80
CA LEU A 112 -6.40 -33.87 -22.41
C LEU A 112 -7.78 -33.52 -21.85
N VAL A 113 -7.93 -33.44 -20.53
CA VAL A 113 -9.15 -33.02 -19.86
C VAL A 113 -9.59 -31.66 -20.40
N TYR A 114 -8.69 -30.68 -20.43
CA TYR A 114 -8.99 -29.35 -20.95
C TYR A 114 -9.52 -29.36 -22.38
N SER A 115 -8.92 -30.17 -23.26
CA SER A 115 -9.37 -30.27 -24.65
C SER A 115 -10.77 -30.91 -24.81
N VAL A 116 -11.24 -31.67 -23.81
CA VAL A 116 -12.56 -32.28 -23.80
C VAL A 116 -13.58 -31.56 -22.94
N VAL A 117 -13.17 -30.57 -22.14
CA VAL A 117 -14.07 -29.69 -21.39
C VAL A 117 -15.24 -29.21 -22.25
N PRO A 118 -15.07 -28.70 -23.49
CA PRO A 118 -16.20 -28.31 -24.34
C PRO A 118 -17.22 -29.44 -24.61
N ARG A 119 -16.78 -30.70 -24.61
CA ARG A 119 -17.63 -31.89 -24.78
C ARG A 119 -18.45 -32.19 -23.53
N CYS A 120 -17.89 -31.88 -22.37
CA CYS A 120 -18.47 -32.08 -21.05
C CYS A 120 -19.39 -30.94 -20.63
N GLU A 121 -19.06 -29.71 -21.03
CA GLU A 121 -19.74 -28.48 -20.65
C GLU A 121 -20.92 -28.11 -21.57
N ASN A 122 -21.22 -28.95 -22.58
CA ASN A 122 -22.31 -28.77 -23.54
C ASN A 122 -23.72 -28.64 -22.93
N ASP A 123 -23.91 -28.89 -21.63
CA ASP A 123 -25.21 -28.59 -21.00
C ASP A 123 -25.30 -27.13 -20.56
N LEU A 124 -25.36 -26.23 -21.54
CA LEU A 124 -25.67 -24.81 -21.31
C LEU A 124 -27.14 -24.59 -20.88
N THR A 125 -27.97 -25.64 -20.80
CA THR A 125 -29.38 -25.51 -20.41
C THR A 125 -29.55 -25.42 -18.90
N THR A 126 -28.60 -25.93 -18.12
CA THR A 126 -28.67 -25.99 -16.66
C THR A 126 -27.66 -25.09 -15.94
N ARG A 127 -26.68 -24.53 -16.65
CA ARG A 127 -25.65 -23.65 -16.09
C ARG A 127 -25.71 -22.23 -16.68
N PRO A 128 -25.47 -21.18 -15.87
CA PRO A 128 -25.26 -19.83 -16.40
C PRO A 128 -24.03 -19.78 -17.31
N PHE A 129 -24.12 -19.00 -18.38
CA PHE A 129 -23.02 -18.75 -19.31
C PHE A 129 -23.15 -17.35 -19.93
N ILE A 130 -22.07 -16.92 -20.57
CA ILE A 130 -21.98 -15.66 -21.31
C ILE A 130 -21.57 -15.98 -22.74
N ASP A 131 -22.18 -15.35 -23.73
CA ASP A 131 -21.90 -15.52 -25.15
C ASP A 131 -21.98 -14.18 -25.91
N ASP A 132 -21.83 -14.23 -27.23
CA ASP A 132 -21.87 -13.04 -28.10
C ASP A 132 -23.23 -12.31 -28.10
N GLN A 133 -24.31 -12.96 -27.64
CA GLN A 133 -25.64 -12.35 -27.51
C GLN A 133 -25.86 -11.70 -26.14
N THR A 134 -25.07 -12.07 -25.13
CA THR A 134 -25.29 -11.66 -23.74
C THR A 134 -25.23 -10.13 -23.57
N PHE A 135 -24.39 -9.45 -24.36
CA PHE A 135 -24.13 -8.01 -24.25
C PHE A 135 -24.75 -7.16 -25.36
N THR A 136 -25.77 -7.66 -26.07
CA THR A 136 -26.44 -6.97 -27.20
C THR A 136 -27.31 -5.75 -26.82
N GLY A 137 -27.19 -5.24 -25.59
CA GLY A 137 -27.94 -4.08 -25.08
C GLY A 137 -27.06 -3.01 -24.43
N PRO A 138 -27.65 -1.86 -24.05
CA PRO A 138 -26.91 -0.83 -23.33
C PRO A 138 -26.39 -1.39 -22.00
N SER A 139 -25.13 -1.13 -21.69
CA SER A 139 -24.55 -1.43 -20.40
C SER A 139 -25.18 -0.55 -19.32
N SER A 140 -25.40 -1.12 -18.13
CA SER A 140 -25.85 -0.34 -16.98
C SER A 140 -24.69 -0.07 -16.01
N GLY A 141 -24.81 1.02 -15.26
CA GLY A 141 -23.85 1.38 -14.22
C GLY A 141 -22.83 2.44 -14.63
N TRP A 142 -22.13 2.94 -13.63
CA TRP A 142 -21.09 3.96 -13.77
C TRP A 142 -19.76 3.28 -14.05
N ALA A 143 -19.37 3.18 -15.31
CA ALA A 143 -18.03 2.74 -15.67
C ALA A 143 -17.02 3.80 -15.19
N ARG A 144 -16.09 3.40 -14.31
CA ARG A 144 -14.95 4.23 -13.92
C ARG A 144 -13.71 3.60 -14.53
N ASP A 145 -13.45 3.88 -15.80
CA ASP A 145 -12.27 3.37 -16.49
C ASP A 145 -11.05 4.21 -16.10
N ASN A 146 -10.50 3.89 -14.94
CA ASN A 146 -9.40 4.64 -14.33
C ASN A 146 -8.21 3.71 -14.06
N ALA A 147 -7.02 4.32 -14.03
CA ALA A 147 -5.81 3.61 -13.65
C ALA A 147 -5.74 3.56 -12.13
N GLU A 148 -5.85 2.37 -11.54
CA GLU A 148 -5.60 2.19 -10.12
C GLU A 148 -4.09 2.05 -9.93
N VAL A 149 -3.48 3.02 -9.24
CA VAL A 149 -2.04 3.07 -8.99
C VAL A 149 -1.81 2.85 -7.50
N GLU A 150 -1.15 1.75 -7.17
CA GLU A 150 -0.96 1.27 -5.80
C GLU A 150 0.49 0.85 -5.56
N VAL A 151 0.94 0.95 -4.32
CA VAL A 151 2.09 0.22 -3.79
C VAL A 151 1.58 -0.82 -2.81
N VAL A 152 1.96 -2.08 -3.05
CA VAL A 152 1.54 -3.23 -2.25
C VAL A 152 2.75 -3.84 -1.58
N LEU A 153 2.79 -3.85 -0.25
CA LEU A 153 3.79 -4.58 0.53
C LEU A 153 3.08 -5.55 1.48
N GLY A 154 3.71 -6.68 1.77
CA GLY A 154 3.15 -7.69 2.66
C GLY A 154 4.19 -8.48 3.43
N VAL A 155 3.72 -9.30 4.36
CA VAL A 155 4.57 -10.20 5.13
C VAL A 155 4.96 -11.41 4.26
N LYS A 156 6.27 -11.67 4.15
CA LYS A 156 6.82 -12.89 3.54
C LYS A 156 7.60 -13.73 4.56
N GLY A 157 7.86 -14.99 4.21
CA GLY A 157 8.64 -15.92 5.04
C GLY A 157 7.83 -16.65 6.10
N LEU A 158 6.49 -16.66 5.97
CA LEU A 158 5.56 -17.41 6.82
C LEU A 158 4.55 -18.15 5.93
N THR A 159 4.08 -19.31 6.41
CA THR A 159 2.88 -19.93 5.84
C THR A 159 1.65 -19.09 6.24
N GLY A 160 0.62 -19.10 5.39
CA GLY A 160 -0.62 -18.38 5.68
C GLY A 160 -1.27 -18.82 6.99
N GLN A 161 -1.32 -20.12 7.25
CA GLN A 161 -1.87 -20.66 8.50
C GLN A 161 -1.13 -20.12 9.74
N ARG A 162 0.20 -20.12 9.73
CA ARG A 162 0.99 -19.60 10.86
C ARG A 162 0.79 -18.10 11.01
N LEU A 163 0.72 -17.35 9.91
CA LEU A 163 0.43 -15.91 9.95
C LEU A 163 -0.95 -15.66 10.59
N ARG A 164 -1.97 -16.42 10.20
CA ARG A 164 -3.32 -16.33 10.76
C ARG A 164 -3.33 -16.53 12.28
N GLU A 165 -2.70 -17.61 12.75
CA GLU A 165 -2.59 -17.90 14.19
C GLU A 165 -2.01 -16.70 14.96
N LEU A 166 -0.90 -16.15 14.48
CA LEU A 166 -0.25 -14.99 15.09
C LEU A 166 -1.17 -13.77 15.12
N LEU A 167 -1.81 -13.44 13.98
CA LEU A 167 -2.66 -12.26 13.86
C LEU A 167 -3.88 -12.30 14.77
N LEU A 168 -4.39 -13.49 15.08
CA LEU A 168 -5.53 -13.71 15.97
C LEU A 168 -5.16 -13.81 17.46
N THR A 169 -3.87 -13.83 17.81
CA THR A 169 -3.46 -13.78 19.23
C THR A 169 -3.93 -12.49 19.90
N THR A 170 -4.49 -12.59 21.09
CA THR A 170 -4.94 -11.43 21.87
C THR A 170 -3.97 -11.09 22.99
N ASN A 171 -3.91 -9.81 23.37
CA ASN A 171 -3.23 -9.38 24.58
C ASN A 171 -4.19 -9.37 25.80
N ALA A 172 -3.73 -8.86 26.93
CA ALA A 172 -4.51 -8.80 28.17
C ALA A 172 -5.79 -7.96 28.05
N GLU A 173 -5.80 -6.94 27.17
CA GLU A 173 -7.00 -6.14 26.87
C GLU A 173 -7.93 -6.78 25.83
N GLY A 174 -7.66 -8.02 25.40
CA GLY A 174 -8.47 -8.74 24.42
C GLY A 174 -8.29 -8.28 22.97
N ARG A 175 -7.35 -7.36 22.69
CA ARG A 175 -7.08 -6.87 21.34
C ARG A 175 -6.20 -7.84 20.57
N THR A 176 -6.62 -8.18 19.36
CA THR A 176 -5.86 -9.05 18.46
C THR A 176 -4.54 -8.40 18.03
N LEU A 177 -3.56 -9.20 17.63
CA LEU A 177 -2.31 -8.70 17.08
C LEU A 177 -2.57 -7.88 15.81
N TYR A 178 -3.48 -8.29 14.93
CA TYR A 178 -3.87 -7.50 13.76
C TYR A 178 -4.37 -6.09 14.14
N GLU A 179 -5.24 -5.98 15.14
CA GLU A 179 -5.75 -4.68 15.62
C GLU A 179 -4.67 -3.76 16.18
N ARG A 180 -3.59 -4.34 16.68
CA ARG A 180 -2.41 -3.61 17.18
C ARG A 180 -1.42 -3.29 16.06
N LEU A 181 -1.39 -4.05 14.96
CA LEU A 181 -0.49 -3.83 13.82
C LEU A 181 -0.98 -2.74 12.88
N ARG A 182 -2.30 -2.65 12.67
CA ARG A 182 -2.92 -1.76 11.68
C ARG A 182 -2.78 -0.25 11.96
N LYS A 183 -2.42 0.14 13.19
CA LYS A 183 -2.12 1.53 13.56
C LYS A 183 -0.61 1.73 13.60
N SER A 184 -0.07 2.53 12.70
CA SER A 184 1.36 2.88 12.70
C SER A 184 1.57 4.30 13.20
N LYS A 185 2.22 4.44 14.36
CA LYS A 185 2.55 5.75 14.96
C LYS A 185 3.43 6.61 14.03
N ALA A 186 4.28 5.99 13.22
CA ALA A 186 5.12 6.71 12.26
C ALA A 186 4.30 7.52 11.23
N MET A 187 3.03 7.17 11.00
CA MET A 187 2.15 7.91 10.09
C MET A 187 1.68 9.24 10.68
N GLU A 188 1.70 9.40 12.00
CA GLU A 188 1.32 10.65 12.70
C GLU A 188 2.30 11.80 12.39
N ALA A 189 3.49 11.49 11.89
CA ALA A 189 4.44 12.44 11.35
C ALA A 189 3.86 13.31 10.21
N PHE A 190 2.90 12.76 9.45
CA PHE A 190 2.26 13.40 8.30
C PHE A 190 0.97 14.12 8.74
N THR A 191 1.13 15.15 9.55
CA THR A 191 0.05 15.96 10.13
C THR A 191 0.25 17.45 9.82
N TYR A 192 0.85 17.78 8.67
CA TYR A 192 1.13 19.17 8.28
C TYR A 192 -0.10 20.09 8.24
N GLY A 193 -1.32 19.55 8.18
CA GLY A 193 -2.57 20.30 8.25
C GLY A 193 -3.02 20.71 9.66
N PHE A 194 -2.31 20.30 10.72
CA PHE A 194 -2.68 20.50 12.12
C PHE A 194 -1.98 21.71 12.75
N PRO A 195 -2.47 22.22 13.90
CA PRO A 195 -1.76 23.23 14.67
C PRO A 195 -0.32 22.81 14.97
N LEU A 196 0.63 23.74 14.89
CA LEU A 196 2.05 23.47 15.09
C LEU A 196 2.34 22.78 16.44
N ASP A 197 1.58 23.12 17.47
CA ASP A 197 1.73 22.56 18.80
C ASP A 197 1.04 21.20 18.99
N GLU A 198 0.43 20.65 17.94
CA GLU A 198 -0.23 19.33 17.92
C GLU A 198 0.38 18.38 16.89
N ILE A 199 1.37 18.83 16.11
CA ILE A 199 2.17 18.00 15.20
C ILE A 199 3.22 17.22 16.02
N PRO A 200 3.41 15.90 15.84
CA PRO A 200 4.47 15.17 16.54
C PRO A 200 5.87 15.69 16.17
N TRP A 201 6.64 16.09 17.17
CA TRP A 201 8.01 16.62 17.06
C TRP A 201 9.05 15.71 17.74
N ASP A 202 8.77 14.42 17.86
CA ASP A 202 9.77 13.44 18.30
C ASP A 202 10.74 13.09 17.14
N THR A 203 11.85 12.44 17.49
CA THR A 203 12.90 12.04 16.53
C THR A 203 12.39 11.11 15.44
N ASP A 204 11.54 10.14 15.78
CA ASP A 204 11.03 9.16 14.80
C ASP A 204 10.10 9.84 13.79
N SER A 205 9.24 10.73 14.29
CA SER A 205 8.36 11.55 13.44
C SER A 205 9.16 12.46 12.51
N GLN A 206 10.25 13.06 12.99
CA GLN A 206 11.14 13.85 12.13
C GLN A 206 11.81 12.98 11.06
N ALA A 207 12.38 11.85 11.44
CA ALA A 207 13.02 10.92 10.51
C ALA A 207 12.03 10.40 9.45
N ALA A 208 10.76 10.20 9.81
CA ALA A 208 9.71 9.85 8.86
C ALA A 208 9.43 10.97 7.84
N ARG A 209 9.39 12.23 8.28
CA ARG A 209 9.22 13.39 7.38
C ARG A 209 10.38 13.54 6.38
N GLU A 210 11.61 13.35 6.83
CA GLU A 210 12.82 13.44 5.99
C GLU A 210 12.82 12.46 4.81
N LYS A 211 12.15 11.30 4.95
CA LYS A 211 12.02 10.33 3.86
C LYS A 211 11.10 10.79 2.72
N MET A 212 10.27 11.81 2.92
CA MET A 212 9.38 12.38 1.91
C MET A 212 9.61 13.88 1.74
N PRO A 213 10.75 14.30 1.17
CA PRO A 213 11.17 15.70 1.20
C PRO A 213 10.38 16.65 0.29
N LEU A 214 9.57 16.12 -0.64
CA LEU A 214 8.88 16.91 -1.66
C LEU A 214 7.35 16.81 -1.57
N VAL A 215 6.81 15.66 -1.21
CA VAL A 215 5.36 15.44 -1.12
C VAL A 215 4.88 15.74 0.29
N ALA A 216 4.02 16.73 0.43
CA ALA A 216 3.43 17.11 1.71
C ALA A 216 2.05 16.49 1.88
N LEU A 217 1.96 15.52 2.79
CA LEU A 217 0.70 14.83 3.13
C LEU A 217 0.23 15.19 4.54
N THR A 218 -1.08 15.20 4.73
CA THR A 218 -1.70 15.32 6.04
C THR A 218 -2.75 14.23 6.20
N ILE A 219 -2.77 13.55 7.35
CA ILE A 219 -3.89 12.68 7.71
C ILE A 219 -5.18 13.49 7.67
N GLU A 220 -6.27 12.88 7.20
CA GLU A 220 -7.57 13.53 7.18
C GLU A 220 -8.01 13.97 8.60
N PRO A 221 -8.56 15.20 8.77
CA PRO A 221 -8.77 15.78 10.10
C PRO A 221 -9.63 14.94 11.06
N ASP A 222 -10.60 14.20 10.54
CA ASP A 222 -11.50 13.33 11.31
C ASP A 222 -10.85 12.00 11.73
N ARG A 223 -9.73 11.62 11.11
CA ARG A 223 -8.96 10.42 11.47
C ARG A 223 -7.79 10.66 12.39
N PHE A 224 -7.41 11.90 12.67
CA PHE A 224 -6.39 12.19 13.68
C PHE A 224 -6.99 13.04 14.80
N ALA A 225 -7.80 12.38 15.63
CA ALA A 225 -8.64 13.02 16.63
C ALA A 225 -8.14 12.72 18.06
N PRO A 226 -8.40 13.60 19.04
CA PRO A 226 -8.14 13.30 20.44
C PRO A 226 -8.92 12.06 20.90
N ASN A 227 -8.25 11.15 21.61
CA ASN A 227 -8.87 10.04 22.31
C ASN A 227 -9.49 10.47 23.66
N GLU A 228 -9.90 9.50 24.48
CA GLU A 228 -10.51 9.77 25.79
C GLU A 228 -9.54 10.49 26.76
N GLU A 229 -8.23 10.27 26.60
CA GLU A 229 -7.17 10.96 27.34
C GLU A 229 -6.80 12.33 26.74
N GLY A 230 -7.42 12.74 25.62
CA GLY A 230 -7.15 13.99 24.93
C GLY A 230 -5.90 13.97 24.03
N VAL A 231 -5.20 12.84 23.91
CA VAL A 231 -4.05 12.65 23.02
C VAL A 231 -4.56 12.36 21.61
N ARG A 232 -4.01 13.03 20.60
CA ARG A 232 -4.38 12.73 19.21
C ARG A 232 -3.82 11.37 18.80
N GLU A 233 -4.67 10.53 18.23
CA GLU A 233 -4.26 9.28 17.61
C GLU A 233 -4.97 9.05 16.28
N ILE A 234 -4.40 8.17 15.46
CA ILE A 234 -5.04 7.73 14.23
C ILE A 234 -6.24 6.83 14.57
N THR A 235 -7.41 7.20 14.07
CA THR A 235 -8.60 6.36 14.01
C THR A 235 -8.69 5.70 12.63
N LEU A 236 -9.20 4.48 12.59
CA LEU A 236 -9.26 3.68 11.37
C LEU A 236 -10.72 3.39 11.02
N GLY A 237 -11.10 3.63 9.77
CA GLY A 237 -12.27 2.97 9.20
C GLY A 237 -11.99 1.48 9.04
N THR A 238 -12.93 0.62 9.43
CA THR A 238 -12.83 -0.82 9.18
C THR A 238 -13.88 -1.24 8.18
N ASP A 239 -13.45 -1.81 7.07
CA ASP A 239 -14.30 -2.44 6.09
C ASP A 239 -14.22 -3.96 6.25
N LEU A 240 -15.37 -4.61 6.38
CA LEU A 240 -15.50 -6.05 6.41
C LEU A 240 -16.00 -6.51 5.04
N MET A 241 -15.27 -7.42 4.39
CA MET A 241 -15.57 -7.84 3.01
C MET A 241 -15.49 -9.35 2.85
N ASP A 242 -16.48 -9.93 2.17
CA ASP A 242 -16.36 -11.26 1.55
C ASP A 242 -16.27 -11.05 0.03
N ASP A 243 -15.16 -11.47 -0.57
CA ASP A 243 -14.91 -11.44 -2.01
C ASP A 243 -14.98 -12.86 -2.56
N THR A 244 -15.72 -13.09 -3.64
CA THR A 244 -15.64 -14.31 -4.44
C THR A 244 -14.91 -13.99 -5.73
N TYR A 245 -13.81 -14.67 -6.00
CA TYR A 245 -13.06 -14.57 -7.24
C TYR A 245 -13.52 -15.63 -8.22
N TYR A 246 -13.72 -15.19 -9.46
CA TYR A 246 -14.22 -16.01 -10.54
C TYR A 246 -13.15 -16.20 -11.59
N ASP A 247 -13.09 -17.40 -12.14
CA ASP A 247 -12.28 -17.73 -13.29
C ASP A 247 -12.99 -18.80 -14.13
N THR A 248 -12.44 -19.17 -15.28
CA THR A 248 -12.82 -20.41 -15.95
C THR A 248 -12.28 -21.60 -15.19
N HIS A 249 -12.74 -22.80 -15.52
CA HIS A 249 -12.19 -24.04 -14.96
C HIS A 249 -10.67 -24.17 -15.17
N ALA A 250 -10.13 -23.56 -16.24
CA ALA A 250 -8.71 -23.59 -16.58
C ALA A 250 -7.98 -22.29 -16.26
N TYR A 251 -8.50 -21.50 -15.34
CA TYR A 251 -7.86 -20.26 -14.87
C TYR A 251 -7.46 -19.28 -16.00
N SER A 252 -8.30 -19.19 -17.04
CA SER A 252 -8.00 -18.40 -18.24
C SER A 252 -7.96 -16.91 -17.97
N LEU A 253 -8.67 -16.38 -16.97
CA LEU A 253 -8.60 -14.98 -16.58
C LEU A 253 -7.25 -14.71 -15.91
N LEU A 254 -6.85 -15.54 -14.93
CA LEU A 254 -5.54 -15.45 -14.28
C LEU A 254 -4.40 -15.48 -15.31
N GLY A 255 -4.40 -16.45 -16.23
CA GLY A 255 -3.40 -16.56 -17.30
C GLY A 255 -3.37 -15.38 -18.28
N ASN A 256 -4.37 -14.51 -18.23
CA ASN A 256 -4.49 -13.32 -19.06
C ASN A 256 -4.36 -12.00 -18.27
N ALA A 257 -3.90 -12.06 -17.01
CA ALA A 257 -3.76 -10.93 -16.09
C ALA A 257 -5.09 -10.19 -15.85
N ILE A 258 -6.19 -10.94 -15.75
CA ILE A 258 -7.54 -10.45 -15.47
C ILE A 258 -7.97 -10.98 -14.10
N GLU A 259 -8.42 -10.10 -13.21
CA GLU A 259 -9.13 -10.48 -11.99
C GLU A 259 -10.61 -10.15 -12.16
N LEU A 260 -11.50 -11.09 -11.87
CA LEU A 260 -12.94 -10.83 -11.76
C LEU A 260 -13.42 -11.24 -10.37
N ARG A 261 -14.15 -10.35 -9.70
CA ARG A 261 -14.74 -10.66 -8.40
C ARG A 261 -16.13 -10.07 -8.19
N GLY A 262 -16.93 -10.81 -7.43
CA GLY A 262 -18.10 -10.32 -6.72
C GLY A 262 -17.73 -10.03 -5.26
N ARG A 263 -18.19 -8.92 -4.71
CA ARG A 263 -17.90 -8.48 -3.34
C ARG A 263 -19.20 -8.24 -2.58
N ALA A 264 -19.29 -8.80 -1.38
CA ALA A 264 -20.21 -8.37 -0.33
C ALA A 264 -19.45 -7.55 0.72
N ARG A 265 -19.75 -6.26 0.83
CA ARG A 265 -19.22 -5.38 1.88
C ARG A 265 -20.24 -5.26 3.01
N TRP A 266 -19.79 -5.54 4.21
CA TRP A 266 -20.60 -5.53 5.42
C TRP A 266 -20.43 -4.21 6.18
N ASP A 267 -21.52 -3.71 6.77
CA ASP A 267 -21.49 -2.58 7.71
C ASP A 267 -21.12 -3.04 9.12
N ASN A 268 -21.54 -4.24 9.48
CA ASN A 268 -21.31 -4.87 10.77
C ASN A 268 -21.27 -6.39 10.59
N ALA A 269 -21.18 -7.12 11.70
CA ALA A 269 -21.04 -8.56 11.73
C ALA A 269 -22.13 -9.35 10.96
N THR A 270 -23.31 -8.76 10.75
CA THR A 270 -24.51 -9.44 10.24
C THR A 270 -25.21 -8.73 9.08
N THR A 271 -24.81 -7.51 8.72
CA THR A 271 -25.51 -6.70 7.72
C THR A 271 -24.61 -6.40 6.51
N VAL A 272 -24.99 -6.93 5.35
CA VAL A 272 -24.38 -6.57 4.06
C VAL A 272 -24.93 -5.22 3.61
N ARG A 273 -24.06 -4.22 3.52
CA ARG A 273 -24.39 -2.88 3.03
C ARG A 273 -24.39 -2.81 1.51
N ARG A 274 -23.29 -3.23 0.90
CA ARG A 274 -23.01 -2.94 -0.51
C ARG A 274 -22.53 -4.18 -1.22
N LEU A 275 -23.01 -4.37 -2.44
CA LEU A 275 -22.42 -5.31 -3.40
C LEU A 275 -21.60 -4.57 -4.44
N LEU A 276 -20.59 -5.27 -4.96
CA LEU A 276 -19.78 -4.80 -6.07
C LEU A 276 -19.43 -5.98 -6.98
N ILE A 277 -19.49 -5.76 -8.28
CA ILE A 277 -18.81 -6.61 -9.28
C ILE A 277 -17.68 -5.76 -9.83
N ALA A 278 -16.46 -6.29 -9.84
CA ALA A 278 -15.32 -5.57 -10.40
C ALA A 278 -14.41 -6.49 -11.18
N ALA A 279 -13.89 -5.95 -12.27
CA ALA A 279 -12.80 -6.52 -13.05
C ALA A 279 -11.57 -5.61 -12.92
N LYS A 280 -10.39 -6.23 -12.84
CA LYS A 280 -9.10 -5.53 -12.96
C LYS A 280 -8.30 -6.15 -14.09
N PHE A 281 -7.63 -5.31 -14.88
CA PHE A 281 -6.80 -5.70 -16.02
C PHE A 281 -5.37 -5.22 -15.80
N GLY A 282 -4.39 -6.11 -15.98
CA GLY A 282 -2.98 -5.82 -15.70
C GLY A 282 -2.70 -5.83 -14.19
N THR A 283 -2.90 -6.98 -13.55
CA THR A 283 -2.87 -7.10 -12.08
C THR A 283 -1.50 -7.42 -11.49
N GLU A 284 -0.47 -7.34 -12.33
CA GLU A 284 0.93 -7.58 -11.99
C GLU A 284 1.45 -6.58 -10.94
N ILE A 285 2.30 -7.08 -10.06
CA ILE A 285 3.01 -6.30 -9.04
C ILE A 285 4.49 -6.41 -9.35
N ASP A 286 5.16 -5.28 -9.54
CA ASP A 286 6.60 -5.28 -9.79
C ASP A 286 7.41 -5.58 -8.53
N ALA A 287 8.73 -5.72 -8.67
CA ALA A 287 9.62 -6.02 -7.55
C ALA A 287 9.66 -4.92 -6.46
N ASP A 288 9.27 -3.70 -6.82
CA ASP A 288 9.18 -2.55 -5.92
C ASP A 288 7.81 -2.45 -5.23
N GLY A 289 6.87 -3.32 -5.60
CA GLY A 289 5.50 -3.35 -5.08
C GLY A 289 4.55 -2.44 -5.85
N ASN A 290 4.99 -1.77 -6.92
CA ASN A 290 4.08 -0.95 -7.71
C ASN A 290 3.11 -1.84 -8.47
N LYS A 291 1.85 -1.44 -8.45
CA LYS A 291 0.76 -2.06 -9.18
C LYS A 291 0.01 -0.99 -9.93
N VAL A 292 -0.12 -1.16 -11.24
CA VAL A 292 -0.91 -0.28 -12.10
C VAL A 292 -1.89 -1.14 -12.86
N ASN A 293 -3.18 -1.03 -12.53
CA ASN A 293 -4.21 -1.82 -13.19
C ASN A 293 -5.33 -0.92 -13.73
N THR A 294 -5.99 -1.34 -14.80
CA THR A 294 -7.27 -0.73 -15.19
C THR A 294 -8.37 -1.42 -14.42
N LYS A 295 -9.23 -0.66 -13.76
CA LYS A 295 -10.33 -1.19 -12.97
C LYS A 295 -11.67 -0.77 -13.56
N VAL A 296 -12.61 -1.70 -13.60
CA VAL A 296 -14.00 -1.44 -13.99
C VAL A 296 -14.89 -2.03 -12.90
N ASP A 297 -15.79 -1.24 -12.31
CA ASP A 297 -16.70 -1.73 -11.28
C ASP A 297 -18.14 -1.23 -11.43
N ILE A 298 -19.10 -2.00 -10.92
CA ILE A 298 -20.49 -1.59 -10.69
C ILE A 298 -20.86 -1.91 -9.24
N ARG A 299 -21.80 -1.13 -8.67
CA ARG A 299 -22.13 -1.19 -7.24
C ARG A 299 -23.64 -1.12 -6.99
N ASN A 300 -24.08 -1.72 -5.88
CA ASN A 300 -25.43 -1.60 -5.37
C ASN A 300 -25.39 -1.43 -3.84
N ASP A 301 -25.99 -0.36 -3.32
CA ASP A 301 -26.04 -0.04 -1.89
C ASP A 301 -27.20 -0.73 -1.14
N ASN A 302 -27.98 -1.59 -1.81
CA ASN A 302 -28.99 -2.46 -1.19
C ASN A 302 -28.49 -3.90 -1.11
N GLY A 303 -27.35 -4.10 -0.44
CA GLY A 303 -26.63 -5.36 -0.56
C GLY A 303 -27.37 -6.59 -0.02
N ALA A 304 -28.12 -6.44 1.08
CA ALA A 304 -28.90 -7.53 1.68
C ALA A 304 -29.93 -8.16 0.70
N SER A 305 -30.51 -7.39 -0.21
CA SER A 305 -31.55 -7.89 -1.13
C SER A 305 -30.99 -8.72 -2.30
N PHE A 306 -29.70 -8.58 -2.58
CA PHE A 306 -29.08 -9.14 -3.80
C PHE A 306 -27.91 -10.07 -3.52
N VAL A 307 -27.45 -10.20 -2.26
CA VAL A 307 -26.25 -11.00 -1.93
C VAL A 307 -26.37 -12.45 -2.37
N SER A 308 -27.55 -13.07 -2.22
CA SER A 308 -27.81 -14.45 -2.65
C SER A 308 -27.86 -14.63 -4.18
N LYS A 309 -27.99 -13.53 -4.94
CA LYS A 309 -27.99 -13.52 -6.41
C LYS A 309 -26.64 -13.12 -7.00
N LEU A 310 -25.70 -12.63 -6.19
CA LEU A 310 -24.44 -12.06 -6.67
C LEU A 310 -23.65 -13.05 -7.52
N ASP A 311 -23.59 -14.31 -7.08
CA ASP A 311 -22.86 -15.35 -7.79
C ASP A 311 -23.50 -15.72 -9.14
N ASP A 312 -24.82 -15.82 -9.20
CA ASP A 312 -25.55 -16.00 -10.46
C ASP A 312 -25.40 -14.80 -11.38
N ASP A 313 -25.51 -13.57 -10.85
CA ASP A 313 -25.33 -12.31 -11.57
C ASP A 313 -23.93 -12.22 -12.23
N VAL A 314 -22.88 -12.67 -11.54
CA VAL A 314 -21.54 -12.73 -12.15
C VAL A 314 -21.49 -13.77 -13.27
N ARG A 315 -21.95 -15.00 -13.01
CA ARG A 315 -21.81 -16.10 -13.98
C ARG A 315 -22.65 -15.92 -15.24
N ARG A 316 -23.76 -15.17 -15.17
CA ARG A 316 -24.61 -14.83 -16.32
C ARG A 316 -24.23 -13.50 -17.01
N GLY A 317 -23.26 -12.76 -16.47
CA GLY A 317 -22.78 -11.49 -17.02
C GLY A 317 -23.75 -10.30 -16.92
N LYS A 318 -24.81 -10.40 -16.12
CA LYS A 318 -25.87 -9.40 -16.05
C LYS A 318 -26.33 -9.19 -14.61
N THR A 319 -26.89 -8.03 -14.29
CA THR A 319 -27.46 -7.73 -12.97
C THR A 319 -28.85 -7.13 -13.11
N ALA A 320 -29.72 -7.41 -12.14
CA ALA A 320 -31.04 -6.78 -12.03
C ALA A 320 -31.09 -5.65 -10.97
N TRP A 321 -29.93 -5.09 -10.62
CA TRP A 321 -29.76 -4.17 -9.50
C TRP A 321 -30.53 -2.85 -9.66
N ASN A 322 -30.77 -2.43 -10.91
CA ASN A 322 -31.48 -1.20 -11.25
C ASN A 322 -32.93 -1.44 -11.74
N GLY A 323 -33.54 -2.55 -11.30
CA GLY A 323 -34.95 -2.88 -11.62
C GLY A 323 -35.18 -3.51 -12.99
N GLY A 324 -34.12 -3.69 -13.78
CA GLY A 324 -34.14 -4.41 -15.06
C GLY A 324 -32.86 -5.20 -15.25
N ASP A 325 -32.96 -6.33 -15.94
CA ASP A 325 -31.83 -7.18 -16.22
C ASP A 325 -30.90 -6.54 -17.28
N ALA A 326 -29.68 -6.20 -16.89
CA ALA A 326 -28.77 -5.43 -17.74
C ALA A 326 -27.33 -5.96 -17.67
N PRO A 327 -26.55 -5.82 -18.77
CA PRO A 327 -25.13 -6.14 -18.79
C PRO A 327 -24.37 -5.56 -17.60
N ALA A 328 -23.57 -6.41 -16.95
CA ALA A 328 -22.59 -6.00 -15.97
C ALA A 328 -21.33 -5.52 -16.70
N THR A 329 -21.11 -4.21 -16.74
CA THR A 329 -19.98 -3.59 -17.46
C THR A 329 -18.61 -4.22 -17.19
N PRO A 330 -18.23 -4.57 -15.94
CA PRO A 330 -16.95 -5.22 -15.68
C PRO A 330 -16.80 -6.56 -16.40
N ILE A 331 -17.87 -7.36 -16.45
CA ILE A 331 -17.87 -8.70 -17.03
C ILE A 331 -17.84 -8.62 -18.56
N ARG A 332 -18.54 -7.62 -19.12
CA ARG A 332 -18.43 -7.29 -20.55
C ARG A 332 -16.98 -6.98 -20.93
N GLY A 333 -16.27 -6.18 -20.12
CA GLY A 333 -14.85 -5.89 -20.36
C GLY A 333 -13.98 -7.16 -20.34
N VAL A 334 -14.22 -8.08 -19.40
CA VAL A 334 -13.54 -9.39 -19.37
C VAL A 334 -13.80 -10.18 -20.65
N TYR A 335 -15.07 -10.29 -21.05
CA TYR A 335 -15.47 -11.00 -22.26
C TYR A 335 -14.80 -10.43 -23.51
N GLU A 336 -14.85 -9.11 -23.70
CA GLU A 336 -14.28 -8.44 -24.87
C GLU A 336 -12.76 -8.66 -24.95
N GLN A 337 -12.04 -8.60 -23.82
CA GLN A 337 -10.59 -8.87 -23.77
C GLN A 337 -10.26 -10.32 -24.13
N LEU A 338 -11.00 -11.30 -23.62
CA LEU A 338 -10.79 -12.71 -23.94
C LEU A 338 -11.17 -13.05 -25.39
N ALA A 339 -12.23 -12.42 -25.90
CA ALA A 339 -12.64 -12.54 -27.31
C ALA A 339 -11.56 -12.01 -28.24
N MET A 340 -10.99 -10.82 -27.96
CA MET A 340 -9.88 -10.25 -28.72
C MET A 340 -8.63 -11.14 -28.73
N LYS A 341 -8.43 -11.93 -27.69
CA LYS A 341 -7.33 -12.89 -27.57
C LYS A 341 -7.66 -14.29 -28.13
N ASN A 342 -8.86 -14.50 -28.69
CA ASN A 342 -9.35 -15.79 -29.19
C ASN A 342 -9.32 -16.92 -28.14
N VAL A 343 -9.59 -16.60 -26.87
CA VAL A 343 -9.58 -17.58 -25.76
C VAL A 343 -10.98 -18.17 -25.52
N LEU A 344 -12.03 -17.57 -26.07
CA LEU A 344 -13.41 -18.00 -25.86
C LEU A 344 -13.79 -19.21 -26.72
N LEU A 345 -14.61 -20.10 -26.14
CA LEU A 345 -14.98 -21.37 -26.75
C LEU A 345 -16.21 -21.23 -27.67
N ASN A 346 -16.41 -22.16 -28.60
CA ASN A 346 -17.69 -22.28 -29.31
C ASN A 346 -18.39 -23.56 -28.85
N ILE A 347 -19.60 -23.45 -28.31
CA ILE A 347 -20.32 -24.58 -27.70
C ILE A 347 -21.72 -24.66 -28.33
N GLY A 348 -21.96 -25.72 -29.11
CA GLY A 348 -23.20 -25.88 -29.86
C GLY A 348 -23.49 -24.69 -30.78
N THR A 349 -24.66 -24.06 -30.61
CA THR A 349 -25.08 -22.87 -31.35
C THR A 349 -24.53 -21.56 -30.80
N HIS A 350 -23.95 -21.57 -29.59
CA HIS A 350 -23.44 -20.37 -28.93
C HIS A 350 -21.99 -20.10 -29.35
N LYS A 351 -21.70 -18.82 -29.62
CA LYS A 351 -20.37 -18.38 -30.08
C LYS A 351 -19.67 -17.58 -29.01
N GLY A 352 -18.36 -17.80 -28.89
CA GLY A 352 -17.51 -17.15 -27.90
C GLY A 352 -18.07 -17.31 -26.49
N VAL A 353 -18.34 -18.53 -26.06
CA VAL A 353 -18.86 -18.86 -24.73
C VAL A 353 -17.78 -18.66 -23.67
N LEU A 354 -18.14 -17.91 -22.63
CA LEU A 354 -17.39 -17.74 -21.39
C LEU A 354 -18.17 -18.41 -20.25
N LEU A 355 -17.50 -19.34 -19.58
CA LEU A 355 -18.03 -20.11 -18.46
C LEU A 355 -17.24 -19.74 -17.20
N LEU A 356 -17.86 -18.91 -16.36
CA LEU A 356 -17.27 -18.46 -15.10
C LEU A 356 -17.71 -19.37 -13.95
N GLU A 357 -16.77 -19.68 -13.07
CA GLU A 357 -16.96 -20.46 -11.86
C GLU A 357 -16.36 -19.72 -10.68
N ALA A 358 -17.03 -19.79 -9.52
CA ALA A 358 -16.44 -19.31 -8.28
C ALA A 358 -15.28 -20.24 -7.92
N GLN A 359 -14.07 -19.71 -7.85
CA GLN A 359 -12.86 -20.49 -7.55
C GLN A 359 -12.42 -20.30 -6.10
N ALA A 360 -12.31 -19.04 -5.66
CA ALA A 360 -11.81 -18.69 -4.33
C ALA A 360 -12.75 -17.71 -3.61
N HIS A 361 -12.86 -17.87 -2.29
CA HIS A 361 -13.55 -16.95 -1.39
C HIS A 361 -12.53 -16.32 -0.43
N LEU A 362 -12.56 -15.00 -0.33
CA LEU A 362 -11.65 -14.20 0.47
C LEU A 362 -12.43 -13.41 1.50
N ARG A 363 -12.20 -13.69 2.78
CA ARG A 363 -12.71 -12.87 3.89
C ARG A 363 -11.65 -11.88 4.32
N SER A 364 -11.90 -10.59 4.08
CA SER A 364 -10.98 -9.50 4.41
C SER A 364 -11.52 -8.65 5.57
N THR A 365 -10.68 -8.44 6.59
CA THR A 365 -10.81 -7.29 7.49
C THR A 365 -9.82 -6.24 7.00
N ARG A 366 -10.35 -5.15 6.42
CA ARG A 366 -9.57 -4.03 5.89
C ARG A 366 -9.65 -2.87 6.86
N SER A 367 -8.51 -2.34 7.26
CA SER A 367 -8.44 -1.11 8.05
C SER A 367 -7.87 0.00 7.20
N ARG A 368 -8.45 1.19 7.23
CA ARG A 368 -8.05 2.30 6.38
C ARG A 368 -8.21 3.67 7.00
N TYR A 369 -7.47 4.60 6.47
CA TYR A 369 -7.65 6.04 6.64
C TYR A 369 -7.12 6.73 5.37
N HIS A 370 -7.48 7.99 5.17
CA HIS A 370 -6.98 8.76 4.05
C HIS A 370 -5.90 9.76 4.47
N MET A 371 -5.04 10.06 3.52
CA MET A 371 -4.19 11.24 3.54
C MET A 371 -4.63 12.19 2.44
N ASN A 372 -4.56 13.47 2.76
CA ASN A 372 -4.79 14.58 1.84
C ASN A 372 -3.47 15.25 1.53
N GLU A 373 -3.43 16.00 0.44
CA GLU A 373 -2.34 16.93 0.25
C GLU A 373 -2.44 18.06 1.28
N ALA A 374 -1.35 18.33 1.99
CA ALA A 374 -1.32 19.34 3.04
C ALA A 374 -1.53 20.74 2.45
N ASN A 375 -2.49 21.51 2.96
CA ASN A 375 -2.78 22.86 2.48
C ASN A 375 -1.50 23.73 2.39
N THR A 376 -1.29 24.42 1.26
CA THR A 376 -0.13 25.33 1.08
C THR A 376 -0.05 26.37 2.20
N GLN A 377 -1.16 26.84 2.74
CA GLN A 377 -1.17 27.81 3.83
C GLN A 377 -0.59 27.23 5.11
N SER A 378 -0.86 25.96 5.42
CA SER A 378 -0.26 25.28 6.57
C SER A 378 1.24 25.07 6.36
N LEU A 379 1.66 24.69 5.14
CA LEU A 379 3.09 24.59 4.81
C LEU A 379 3.81 25.95 4.89
N LYS A 380 3.16 27.03 4.46
CA LYS A 380 3.68 28.40 4.62
C LYS A 380 3.82 28.78 6.09
N ALA A 381 2.87 28.38 6.94
CA ALA A 381 2.95 28.62 8.38
C ALA A 381 4.11 27.83 9.02
N ILE A 382 4.30 26.56 8.65
CA ILE A 382 5.45 25.75 9.09
C ILE A 382 6.77 26.37 8.63
N TYR A 383 6.88 26.73 7.35
CA TYR A 383 8.06 27.40 6.81
C TYR A 383 8.37 28.70 7.57
N ALA A 384 7.35 29.55 7.78
CA ALA A 384 7.52 30.80 8.51
C ALA A 384 7.92 30.58 9.98
N ASN A 385 7.42 29.52 10.61
CA ASN A 385 7.77 29.17 11.98
C ASN A 385 9.26 28.85 12.14
N GLY A 386 9.95 28.36 11.11
CA GLY A 386 11.40 28.14 11.15
C GLY A 386 12.17 29.41 11.56
N ARG A 387 11.83 30.57 11.00
CA ARG A 387 12.45 31.85 11.40
C ARG A 387 12.10 32.24 12.84
N THR A 388 10.87 31.98 13.28
CA THR A 388 10.44 32.19 14.67
C THR A 388 11.28 31.36 15.64
N GLN A 389 11.54 30.10 15.30
CA GLN A 389 12.36 29.20 16.12
C GLN A 389 13.85 29.58 16.10
N VAL A 390 14.40 30.03 14.96
CA VAL A 390 15.75 30.61 14.90
C VAL A 390 15.85 31.83 15.83
N GLN A 391 14.89 32.74 15.78
CA GLN A 391 14.87 33.91 16.67
C GLN A 391 14.78 33.51 18.14
N ARG A 392 13.96 32.51 18.47
CA ARG A 392 13.85 31.98 19.82
C ARG A 392 15.16 31.42 20.35
N ALA A 393 15.91 30.68 19.52
CA ALA A 393 17.23 30.20 19.89
C ALA A 393 18.21 31.35 20.17
N LEU A 394 18.17 32.43 19.36
CA LEU A 394 18.95 33.64 19.62
C LEU A 394 18.58 34.31 20.94
N ASP A 395 17.29 34.37 21.27
CA ASP A 395 16.81 34.92 22.54
C ASP A 395 17.28 34.08 23.74
N ALA A 396 17.27 32.74 23.60
CA ALA A 396 17.81 31.83 24.59
C ALA A 396 19.32 32.03 24.80
N ILE A 397 20.10 32.17 23.72
CA ILE A 397 21.53 32.50 23.78
C ILE A 397 21.77 33.83 24.50
N ALA A 398 21.02 34.88 24.15
CA ALA A 398 21.17 36.19 24.77
C ALA A 398 20.87 36.15 26.29
N LYS A 399 19.82 35.42 26.67
CA LYS A 399 19.48 35.17 28.09
C LYS A 399 20.60 34.41 28.81
N ALA A 400 21.13 33.35 28.20
CA ALA A 400 22.21 32.54 28.75
C ALA A 400 23.52 33.34 28.94
N LYS A 401 23.87 34.19 27.97
CA LYS A 401 25.01 35.12 28.08
C LYS A 401 24.83 36.12 29.21
N THR A 402 23.63 36.70 29.34
CA THR A 402 23.31 37.66 30.40
C THR A 402 23.38 37.01 31.79
N ALA A 403 22.95 35.75 31.90
CA ALA A 403 23.04 34.97 33.13
C ALA A 403 24.44 34.41 33.41
N ASN A 404 25.39 34.56 32.47
CA ASN A 404 26.74 34.01 32.53
C ASN A 404 26.79 32.49 32.81
N ILE A 405 25.82 31.73 32.25
CA ILE A 405 25.77 30.26 32.38
C ILE A 405 26.63 29.55 31.31
N ILE A 406 26.93 30.20 30.18
CA ILE A 406 27.75 29.60 29.12
C ILE A 406 29.23 29.52 29.57
N PRO A 407 29.80 28.31 29.71
CA PRO A 407 31.19 28.11 30.12
C PRO A 407 32.15 28.63 29.05
N ALA A 408 33.36 29.02 29.47
CA ALA A 408 34.37 29.58 28.57
C ALA A 408 34.74 28.63 27.42
N SER A 409 34.73 27.32 27.66
CA SER A 409 35.03 26.28 26.66
C SER A 409 34.01 26.22 25.52
N ALA A 410 32.76 26.60 25.76
CA ALA A 410 31.68 26.52 24.76
C ALA A 410 31.37 27.88 24.10
N ARG A 411 31.97 28.98 24.58
CA ARG A 411 31.64 30.34 24.13
C ARG A 411 31.82 30.54 22.63
N ALA A 412 32.92 30.02 22.07
CA ALA A 412 33.19 30.14 20.63
C ALA A 412 32.13 29.43 19.77
N GLN A 413 31.65 28.26 20.21
CA GLN A 413 30.60 27.51 19.52
C GLN A 413 29.26 28.27 19.56
N VAL A 414 28.87 28.77 20.73
CA VAL A 414 27.63 29.54 20.88
C VAL A 414 27.69 30.87 20.10
N ASP A 415 28.84 31.54 20.06
CA ASP A 415 29.04 32.75 19.26
C ASP A 415 28.92 32.48 17.75
N ALA A 416 29.40 31.32 17.29
CA ALA A 416 29.26 30.89 15.89
C ALA A 416 27.79 30.59 15.54
N LEU A 417 27.07 29.87 16.43
CA LEU A 417 25.64 29.62 16.28
C LEU A 417 24.84 30.93 16.24
N GLU A 418 25.12 31.87 17.15
CA GLU A 418 24.46 33.18 17.17
C GLU A 418 24.71 33.96 15.87
N THR A 419 25.96 33.94 15.38
CA THR A 419 26.34 34.59 14.12
C THR A 419 25.56 33.99 12.95
N MET A 420 25.47 32.67 12.88
CA MET A 420 24.71 31.97 11.85
C MET A 420 23.22 32.33 11.91
N GLY A 421 22.61 32.28 13.10
CA GLY A 421 21.20 32.62 13.28
C GLY A 421 20.87 34.06 12.87
N ARG A 422 21.71 35.02 13.26
CA ARG A 422 21.55 36.43 12.82
C ARG A 422 21.62 36.58 11.31
N ALA A 423 22.56 35.89 10.67
CA ALA A 423 22.74 35.91 9.22
C ALA A 423 21.60 35.20 8.45
N ILE A 424 20.87 34.28 9.10
CA ILE A 424 19.62 33.70 8.57
C ILE A 424 18.49 34.72 8.66
N ILE A 425 18.32 35.35 9.84
CA ILE A 425 17.27 36.34 10.10
C ILE A 425 17.37 37.52 9.12
N ASP A 426 18.57 38.09 8.95
CA ASP A 426 18.82 39.21 8.03
C ASP A 426 18.96 38.81 6.54
N ARG A 427 18.85 37.50 6.25
CA ARG A 427 18.95 36.89 4.90
C ARG A 427 20.34 36.92 4.27
N SER A 428 21.37 37.46 4.90
CA SER A 428 22.71 37.56 4.33
C SER A 428 23.33 36.19 4.03
N LEU A 429 23.17 35.22 4.94
CA LEU A 429 23.66 33.86 4.73
C LEU A 429 22.92 33.15 3.60
N LEU A 430 21.60 33.31 3.53
CA LEU A 430 20.77 32.71 2.49
C LEU A 430 21.18 33.21 1.10
N VAL A 431 21.28 34.53 0.93
CA VAL A 431 21.70 35.16 -0.34
C VAL A 431 23.09 34.68 -0.76
N SER A 432 24.04 34.66 0.19
CA SER A 432 25.41 34.19 -0.07
C SER A 432 25.42 32.74 -0.58
N ARG A 433 24.74 31.83 0.12
CA ARG A 433 24.68 30.41 -0.24
C ARG A 433 23.93 30.16 -1.55
N ILE A 434 22.82 30.86 -1.78
CA ILE A 434 22.03 30.73 -3.02
C ILE A 434 22.86 31.19 -4.23
N ASN A 435 23.61 32.29 -4.09
CA ASN A 435 24.49 32.77 -5.16
C ASN A 435 25.67 31.82 -5.42
N ALA A 436 26.22 31.21 -4.38
CA ALA A 436 27.22 30.16 -4.53
C ALA A 436 26.67 28.92 -5.27
N ALA A 437 25.36 28.67 -5.16
CA ALA A 437 24.65 27.63 -5.91
C ALA A 437 24.13 28.09 -7.29
N GLY A 438 24.43 29.32 -7.73
CA GLY A 438 24.08 29.85 -9.05
C GLY A 438 22.74 30.59 -9.14
N GLY A 439 22.08 30.90 -8.02
CA GLY A 439 20.75 31.53 -8.02
C GLY A 439 20.69 33.00 -8.41
N ASN A 440 21.80 33.76 -8.32
CA ASN A 440 21.92 35.18 -8.68
C ASN A 440 20.81 36.10 -8.09
N VAL A 441 20.63 36.04 -6.78
CA VAL A 441 19.67 36.84 -6.00
C VAL A 441 20.35 37.89 -5.14
N THR A 442 19.58 38.90 -4.72
CA THR A 442 19.93 39.86 -3.67
C THR A 442 18.94 39.72 -2.51
N ALA A 443 19.19 40.34 -1.36
CA ALA A 443 18.24 40.33 -0.25
C ALA A 443 16.86 40.93 -0.64
N ALA A 444 16.84 41.88 -1.58
CA ALA A 444 15.62 42.51 -2.08
C ALA A 444 14.90 41.69 -3.17
N THR A 445 15.63 40.85 -3.91
CA THR A 445 15.08 40.06 -5.02
C THR A 445 14.89 38.58 -4.69
N LEU A 446 15.32 38.14 -3.50
CA LEU A 446 15.08 36.78 -3.01
C LEU A 446 13.58 36.56 -2.78
N VAL A 447 13.00 35.65 -3.54
CA VAL A 447 11.64 35.13 -3.32
C VAL A 447 11.76 33.84 -2.52
N GLU A 448 11.39 33.90 -1.24
CA GLU A 448 11.39 32.72 -0.36
C GLU A 448 10.23 31.74 -0.71
N PRO A 449 10.34 30.45 -0.34
CA PRO A 449 9.34 29.43 -0.61
C PRO A 449 7.87 29.81 -0.29
N ASN A 450 7.62 30.51 0.81
CA ASN A 450 6.28 30.95 1.19
C ASN A 450 5.68 32.05 0.30
N ALA A 451 6.52 32.71 -0.50
CA ALA A 451 6.15 33.76 -1.44
C ALA A 451 6.24 33.31 -2.91
N LEU A 452 6.51 32.01 -3.17
CA LEU A 452 6.54 31.49 -4.54
C LEU A 452 5.16 31.65 -5.22
N PRO A 453 5.14 32.00 -6.52
CA PRO A 453 3.90 32.06 -7.28
C PRO A 453 3.30 30.67 -7.48
N GLY A 454 1.99 30.58 -7.71
CA GLY A 454 1.31 29.30 -7.94
C GLY A 454 1.83 28.53 -9.18
N ALA A 455 2.22 29.25 -10.24
CA ALA A 455 2.90 28.68 -11.39
C ALA A 455 4.07 29.60 -11.82
N PRO A 456 5.28 29.06 -12.05
CA PRO A 456 6.40 29.83 -12.56
C PRO A 456 6.19 30.19 -14.04
N ALA A 457 6.81 31.30 -14.48
CA ALA A 457 6.68 31.79 -15.85
C ALA A 457 7.33 30.85 -16.89
N ASP A 458 8.42 30.18 -16.52
CA ASP A 458 9.18 29.27 -17.38
C ASP A 458 9.99 28.28 -16.53
N ALA A 459 10.65 27.33 -17.21
CA ALA A 459 11.47 26.31 -16.55
C ALA A 459 12.70 26.89 -15.83
N ALA A 460 13.25 28.00 -16.30
CA ALA A 460 14.40 28.64 -15.66
C ALA A 460 14.00 29.31 -14.33
N ALA A 461 12.80 29.89 -14.27
CA ALA A 461 12.21 30.39 -13.04
C ALA A 461 11.93 29.25 -12.05
N LEU A 462 11.39 28.13 -12.53
CA LEU A 462 11.16 26.95 -11.69
C LEU A 462 12.46 26.39 -11.10
N ASP A 463 13.53 26.32 -11.90
CA ASP A 463 14.84 25.83 -11.45
C ASP A 463 15.51 26.79 -10.46
N ARG A 464 15.43 28.11 -10.68
CA ARG A 464 15.89 29.09 -9.68
C ARG A 464 15.16 28.91 -8.35
N ASN A 465 13.84 28.71 -8.38
CA ASN A 465 13.05 28.46 -7.18
C ASN A 465 13.46 27.16 -6.49
N ARG A 466 13.85 26.13 -7.25
CA ARG A 466 14.40 24.86 -6.72
C ARG A 466 15.68 25.11 -5.94
N VAL A 467 16.64 25.80 -6.54
CA VAL A 467 17.93 26.14 -5.92
C VAL A 467 17.72 26.92 -4.62
N VAL A 468 16.79 27.88 -4.62
CA VAL A 468 16.42 28.64 -3.41
C VAL A 468 15.88 27.70 -2.31
N ALA A 469 14.91 26.85 -2.63
CA ALA A 469 14.28 25.95 -1.67
C ALA A 469 15.26 24.92 -1.09
N GLU A 470 16.10 24.30 -1.94
CA GLU A 470 17.13 23.36 -1.52
C GLU A 470 18.19 24.03 -0.64
N THR A 471 18.65 25.24 -1.01
CA THR A 471 19.66 25.95 -0.23
C THR A 471 19.13 26.36 1.15
N ILE A 472 17.89 26.85 1.22
CA ILE A 472 17.26 27.20 2.49
C ILE A 472 17.09 25.95 3.37
N ASN A 473 16.68 24.83 2.79
CA ASN A 473 16.64 23.56 3.51
C ASN A 473 18.00 23.21 4.13
N THR A 474 19.08 23.26 3.36
CA THR A 474 20.44 22.99 3.86
C THR A 474 20.84 23.94 4.98
N VAL A 475 20.64 25.25 4.81
CA VAL A 475 21.05 26.25 5.83
C VAL A 475 20.26 26.08 7.14
N LEU A 476 18.96 25.75 7.06
CA LEU A 476 18.15 25.51 8.25
C LEU A 476 18.57 24.22 8.98
N HIS A 477 18.93 23.16 8.25
CA HIS A 477 19.50 21.95 8.86
C HIS A 477 20.86 22.22 9.51
N GLU A 478 21.76 22.95 8.85
CA GLU A 478 23.05 23.37 9.43
C GLU A 478 22.85 24.11 10.76
N PHE A 479 21.87 25.02 10.83
CA PHE A 479 21.55 25.74 12.06
C PHE A 479 20.93 24.84 13.13
N ALA A 480 20.00 23.94 12.76
CA ALA A 480 19.38 23.01 13.71
C ALA A 480 20.41 22.07 14.33
N THR A 481 21.33 21.51 13.54
CA THR A 481 22.45 20.69 14.06
C THR A 481 23.35 21.50 15.00
N ALA A 482 23.71 22.72 14.62
CA ALA A 482 24.54 23.57 15.49
C ALA A 482 23.81 23.99 16.78
N LEU A 483 22.48 24.04 16.78
CA LEU A 483 21.65 24.28 17.95
C LEU A 483 21.59 23.04 18.86
N ASP A 484 21.38 21.84 18.33
CA ASP A 484 21.41 20.57 19.09
C ASP A 484 22.77 20.38 19.80
N ASP A 485 23.87 20.72 19.12
CA ASP A 485 25.22 20.65 19.72
C ASP A 485 25.42 21.65 20.89
N ALA A 486 24.60 22.71 20.97
CA ALA A 486 24.74 23.80 21.93
C ALA A 486 23.60 23.88 22.97
N ASP A 487 22.52 23.13 22.80
CA ASP A 487 21.26 23.25 23.53
C ASP A 487 21.45 23.15 25.05
N ARG A 488 22.14 22.09 25.51
CA ARG A 488 22.44 21.79 26.92
C ARG A 488 23.22 22.91 27.58
N VAL A 489 24.16 23.52 26.85
CA VAL A 489 25.00 24.59 27.37
C VAL A 489 24.25 25.92 27.43
N ILE A 490 23.37 26.18 26.46
CA ILE A 490 22.51 27.37 26.43
C ILE A 490 21.50 27.34 27.58
N THR A 491 21.05 26.16 27.98
CA THR A 491 20.00 26.00 29.00
C THR A 491 20.51 25.62 30.38
N ASP A 492 21.82 25.37 30.55
CA ASP A 492 22.40 24.84 31.78
C ASP A 492 21.76 23.51 32.21
N ALA A 493 21.61 22.59 31.24
CA ALA A 493 21.05 21.25 31.39
C ALA A 493 22.10 20.15 31.10
N VAL A 494 23.38 20.44 31.37
CA VAL A 494 24.50 19.52 31.09
C VAL A 494 24.50 18.38 32.11
N ASP A 495 24.63 17.14 31.64
CA ASP A 495 24.75 15.90 32.45
C ASP A 495 23.52 15.48 33.27
N GLU A 496 22.32 15.97 32.93
CA GLU A 496 21.08 15.65 33.65
C GLU A 496 20.21 14.64 32.88
N ASP A 497 20.06 13.43 33.41
CA ASP A 497 19.05 12.45 32.96
C ASP A 497 17.69 12.79 33.62
N PHE A 498 16.99 13.74 33.01
CA PHE A 498 15.72 14.30 33.51
C PHE A 498 14.53 13.98 32.58
N ASP A 499 14.70 13.04 31.65
CA ASP A 499 13.63 12.65 30.72
C ASP A 499 12.39 12.16 31.48
N ASP A 500 12.57 11.30 32.48
CA ASP A 500 11.47 10.78 33.31
C ASP A 500 10.74 11.89 34.08
N TYR A 501 11.46 12.88 34.62
CA TYR A 501 10.84 14.04 35.29
C TYR A 501 10.09 14.95 34.32
N ALA A 502 10.62 15.16 33.12
CA ALA A 502 9.97 15.98 32.10
C ALA A 502 8.67 15.32 31.61
N ASP A 503 8.69 14.01 31.36
CA ASP A 503 7.50 13.25 30.97
C ASP A 503 6.50 13.15 32.13
N THR A 504 6.96 12.95 33.37
CA THR A 504 6.09 13.02 34.57
C THR A 504 5.47 14.41 34.71
N PHE A 505 6.22 15.47 34.45
CA PHE A 505 5.70 16.84 34.49
C PHE A 505 4.65 17.07 33.41
N ARG A 506 4.89 16.61 32.18
CA ARG A 506 3.91 16.63 31.09
C ARG A 506 2.65 15.87 31.47
N ALA A 507 2.76 14.66 32.02
CA ALA A 507 1.64 13.84 32.45
C ALA A 507 0.84 14.53 33.57
N TRP A 508 1.53 15.07 34.59
CA TRP A 508 0.92 15.84 35.68
C TRP A 508 0.10 17.00 35.13
N ARG A 509 0.70 17.83 34.27
CA ARG A 509 0.02 18.99 33.68
C ARG A 509 -1.17 18.59 32.81
N SER A 510 -1.05 17.49 32.07
CA SER A 510 -2.13 16.96 31.21
C SER A 510 -3.30 16.40 32.02
N SER A 511 -3.04 15.82 33.19
CA SER A 511 -4.08 15.37 34.11
C SER A 511 -4.92 16.52 34.70
N LEU A 512 -4.35 17.73 34.76
CA LEU A 512 -5.02 18.93 35.26
C LEU A 512 -5.74 19.71 34.15
N ASP A 513 -5.24 19.66 32.91
CA ASP A 513 -5.85 20.28 31.74
C ASP A 513 -5.71 19.38 30.52
N MET A 514 -6.80 18.74 30.12
CA MET A 514 -6.84 17.86 28.94
C MET A 514 -6.45 18.57 27.64
N ASN A 515 -6.50 19.91 27.57
CA ASN A 515 -5.99 20.62 26.39
C ASN A 515 -4.46 20.53 26.27
N MET A 516 -3.74 20.27 27.36
CA MET A 516 -2.30 20.03 27.35
C MET A 516 -1.95 18.63 26.83
N ALA A 517 -2.85 17.65 26.96
CA ALA A 517 -2.61 16.27 26.50
C ALA A 517 -2.39 16.18 24.97
N ARG A 518 -3.01 17.07 24.19
CA ARG A 518 -2.77 17.16 22.73
C ARG A 518 -1.52 17.94 22.35
N LYS A 519 -0.83 18.59 23.30
CA LYS A 519 0.32 19.44 23.00
C LYS A 519 1.60 18.63 22.89
N THR A 520 2.22 18.69 21.72
CA THR A 520 3.48 18.00 21.40
C THR A 520 4.70 18.90 21.60
N THR A 521 4.51 20.22 21.59
CA THR A 521 5.56 21.21 21.88
C THR A 521 5.69 21.46 23.38
N TRP A 522 6.90 21.79 23.84
CA TRP A 522 7.15 22.12 25.25
C TRP A 522 6.75 23.54 25.67
N ASP A 523 6.26 24.38 24.76
CA ASP A 523 5.97 25.80 25.04
C ASP A 523 4.88 25.99 26.07
N SER A 524 3.78 25.26 25.94
CA SER A 524 2.68 25.29 26.90
C SER A 524 3.12 24.78 28.27
N PHE A 525 3.96 23.73 28.29
CA PHE A 525 4.52 23.17 29.53
C PHE A 525 5.52 24.12 30.19
N MET A 526 6.38 24.80 29.42
CA MET A 526 7.31 25.81 29.89
C MET A 526 6.61 27.05 30.44
N SER A 527 5.55 27.50 29.76
CA SER A 527 4.69 28.59 30.26
C SER A 527 4.05 28.22 31.60
N SER A 528 3.51 26.98 31.69
CA SER A 528 2.97 26.44 32.93
C SER A 528 4.03 26.37 34.04
N TYR A 529 5.21 25.80 33.77
CA TYR A 529 6.32 25.74 34.72
C TYR A 529 6.72 27.13 35.23
N THR A 530 6.82 28.12 34.33
CA THR A 530 7.20 29.50 34.68
C THR A 530 6.17 30.13 35.63
N SER A 531 4.87 29.93 35.37
CA SER A 531 3.81 30.44 36.25
C SER A 531 3.82 29.81 37.65
N LEU A 532 4.17 28.52 37.72
CA LEU A 532 4.28 27.76 38.98
C LEU A 532 5.55 28.11 39.75
N SER A 533 6.60 28.54 39.05
CA SER A 533 7.92 28.84 39.61
C SER A 533 8.02 30.24 40.25
N THR A 534 6.92 30.98 40.31
CA THR A 534 6.87 32.25 41.06
C THR A 534 7.03 31.99 42.55
N ALA A 535 7.65 32.94 43.28
CA ALA A 535 7.93 32.78 44.71
C ALA A 535 6.68 32.43 45.55
N ALA A 536 5.50 32.91 45.14
CA ALA A 536 4.24 32.65 45.83
C ALA A 536 3.71 31.21 45.62
N ASN A 537 4.02 30.57 44.48
CA ASN A 537 3.42 29.29 44.09
C ASN A 537 4.40 28.11 44.19
N ARG A 538 5.71 28.40 44.18
CA ARG A 538 6.76 27.41 43.94
C ARG A 538 6.75 26.24 44.93
N ALA A 539 6.72 26.51 46.23
CA ALA A 539 6.73 25.45 47.25
C ALA A 539 5.51 24.50 47.12
N ASN A 540 4.33 25.05 46.83
CA ASN A 540 3.12 24.26 46.63
C ASN A 540 3.18 23.47 45.31
N ALA A 541 3.71 24.06 44.23
CA ALA A 541 3.87 23.37 42.96
C ALA A 541 4.80 22.16 43.06
N ILE A 542 5.94 22.32 43.75
CA ILE A 542 6.89 21.21 44.02
C ILE A 542 6.19 20.09 44.80
N ALA A 543 5.47 20.44 45.87
CA ALA A 543 4.75 19.46 46.68
C ALA A 543 3.70 18.68 45.89
N GLN A 544 2.92 19.37 45.04
CA GLN A 544 1.90 18.74 44.18
C GLN A 544 2.52 17.86 43.10
N PHE A 545 3.60 18.30 42.48
CA PHE A 545 4.33 17.51 41.49
C PHE A 545 4.92 16.24 42.09
N ASN A 546 5.58 16.34 43.25
CA ASN A 546 6.16 15.19 43.93
C ASN A 546 5.09 14.19 44.39
N ALA A 547 3.94 14.68 44.86
CA ALA A 547 2.82 13.82 45.20
C ALA A 547 2.30 13.05 43.97
N TYR A 548 2.14 13.73 42.84
CA TYR A 548 1.75 13.07 41.59
C TYR A 548 2.80 12.05 41.12
N GLY A 549 4.09 12.40 41.15
CA GLY A 549 5.18 11.51 40.74
C GLY A 549 5.21 10.21 41.57
N ALA A 550 5.12 10.34 42.89
CA ALA A 550 5.07 9.18 43.80
C ALA A 550 3.82 8.30 43.62
N GLU A 551 2.72 8.83 43.08
CA GLU A 551 1.54 8.04 42.71
C GLU A 551 1.71 7.28 41.39
N GLN A 552 2.54 7.79 40.47
CA GLN A 552 2.79 7.14 39.17
C GLN A 552 3.90 6.09 39.24
N ASP A 553 4.94 6.34 40.05
CA ASP A 553 6.10 5.46 40.18
C ASP A 553 6.60 5.42 41.64
N ASN A 554 6.77 4.21 42.18
CA ASN A 554 7.27 4.03 43.54
C ASN A 554 8.75 4.41 43.69
N ASP A 555 9.50 4.45 42.58
CA ASP A 555 10.91 4.81 42.55
C ASP A 555 11.12 6.31 42.22
N PHE A 556 10.06 7.12 42.21
CA PHE A 556 10.14 8.55 41.96
C PHE A 556 10.84 9.32 43.09
N ASP A 557 12.00 9.92 42.81
CA ASP A 557 12.68 10.77 43.78
C ASP A 557 12.05 12.18 43.82
N ALA A 558 11.57 12.58 45.00
CA ALA A 558 10.98 13.90 45.20
C ALA A 558 11.97 15.03 44.93
N LEU A 559 11.56 16.02 44.11
CA LEU A 559 12.37 17.19 43.82
C LEU A 559 12.34 18.18 44.99
N ASP A 560 13.50 18.76 45.30
CA ASP A 560 13.62 19.96 46.12
C ASP A 560 13.64 21.23 45.24
N ASP A 561 13.95 22.39 45.83
CA ASP A 561 14.00 23.65 45.08
C ASP A 561 15.09 23.64 43.98
N ALA A 562 16.23 23.00 44.25
CA ALA A 562 17.30 22.87 43.28
C ALA A 562 16.90 21.91 42.14
N GLY A 563 16.31 20.76 42.47
CA GLY A 563 15.75 19.80 41.52
C GLY A 563 14.66 20.42 40.64
N TRP A 564 13.80 21.27 41.21
CA TRP A 564 12.80 22.01 40.45
C TRP A 564 13.44 23.00 39.46
N THR A 565 14.51 23.70 39.88
CA THR A 565 15.28 24.57 38.97
C THR A 565 15.90 23.78 37.82
N ARG A 566 16.52 22.63 38.12
CA ARG A 566 17.06 21.70 37.13
C ARG A 566 16.00 21.22 36.14
N LEU A 567 14.83 20.81 36.64
CA LEU A 567 13.68 20.49 35.78
C LEU A 567 13.32 21.65 34.84
N GLY A 568 13.32 22.89 35.32
CA GLY A 568 13.10 24.07 34.48
C GLY A 568 14.12 24.27 33.36
N ASN A 569 15.40 24.06 33.66
CA ASN A 569 16.49 24.09 32.69
C ASN A 569 16.33 22.97 31.65
N TYR A 570 15.98 21.76 32.11
CA TYR A 570 15.76 20.61 31.26
C TYR A 570 14.55 20.77 30.33
N LEU A 571 13.43 21.30 30.84
CA LEU A 571 12.26 21.61 30.01
C LEU A 571 12.57 22.70 28.97
N ALA A 572 13.47 23.65 29.28
CA ALA A 572 13.95 24.62 28.31
C ALA A 572 14.80 23.97 27.21
N LYS A 573 15.66 23.00 27.57
CA LYS A 573 16.39 22.16 26.60
C LYS A 573 15.43 21.42 25.69
N MET A 574 14.43 20.74 26.25
CA MET A 574 13.42 20.02 25.47
C MET A 574 12.62 20.94 24.53
N SER A 575 12.37 22.20 24.93
CA SER A 575 11.79 23.22 24.06
C SER A 575 12.71 23.60 22.88
N LEU A 576 14.02 23.73 23.11
CA LEU A 576 15.00 23.93 22.02
C LEU A 576 15.09 22.70 21.11
N SER A 577 15.08 21.48 21.66
CA SER A 577 15.11 20.27 20.84
C SER A 577 13.88 20.15 19.92
N VAL A 578 12.70 20.61 20.37
CA VAL A 578 11.52 20.71 19.48
C VAL A 578 11.70 21.83 18.45
N ALA A 579 12.30 22.96 18.83
CA ALA A 579 12.60 24.06 17.93
C ALA A 579 13.54 23.65 16.80
N GLU A 580 14.57 22.84 17.07
CA GLU A 580 15.48 22.24 16.05
C GLU A 580 14.70 21.50 14.97
N ARG A 581 13.84 20.55 15.37
CA ARG A 581 13.03 19.74 14.44
C ARG A 581 12.02 20.59 13.67
N GLN A 582 11.50 21.64 14.29
CA GLN A 582 10.65 22.63 13.60
C GLN A 582 11.44 23.46 12.58
N ILE A 583 12.72 23.75 12.83
CA ILE A 583 13.61 24.44 11.89
C ILE A 583 13.95 23.53 10.71
N GLU A 584 14.29 22.26 10.95
CA GLU A 584 14.52 21.25 9.90
C GLU A 584 13.28 21.08 9.02
N THR A 585 12.12 20.88 9.65
CA THR A 585 10.83 20.74 8.97
C THR A 585 10.44 22.01 8.22
N ALA A 586 10.82 23.20 8.68
CA ALA A 586 10.63 24.42 7.92
C ALA A 586 11.45 24.41 6.61
N GLY A 587 12.67 23.87 6.64
CA GLY A 587 13.46 23.59 5.44
C GLY A 587 12.74 22.65 4.46
N LEU A 588 12.23 21.53 4.98
CA LEU A 588 11.45 20.57 4.20
C LEU A 588 10.19 21.20 3.60
N ALA A 589 9.43 21.96 4.39
CA ALA A 589 8.25 22.67 3.92
C ALA A 589 8.57 23.65 2.78
N GLY A 590 9.77 24.25 2.80
CA GLY A 590 10.27 25.06 1.69
C GLY A 590 10.40 24.27 0.38
N ARG A 591 10.96 23.05 0.44
CA ARG A 591 11.06 22.13 -0.72
C ARG A 591 9.68 21.65 -1.18
N MET A 592 8.78 21.36 -0.26
CA MET A 592 7.40 20.94 -0.56
C MET A 592 6.60 22.06 -1.25
N LEU A 593 6.77 23.31 -0.81
CA LEU A 593 6.17 24.47 -1.47
C LEU A 593 6.70 24.64 -2.90
N TRP A 594 8.00 24.47 -3.12
CA TRP A 594 8.55 24.43 -4.47
C TRP A 594 7.96 23.28 -5.31
N PHE A 595 7.86 22.07 -4.74
CA PHE A 595 7.31 20.92 -5.45
C PHE A 595 5.87 21.15 -5.93
N ASP A 596 5.03 21.82 -5.13
CA ASP A 596 3.68 22.20 -5.55
C ASP A 596 3.67 23.14 -6.77
N THR A 597 4.65 24.06 -6.86
CA THR A 597 4.83 24.90 -8.06
C THR A 597 5.34 24.10 -9.26
N ALA A 598 6.19 23.10 -9.04
CA ALA A 598 6.69 22.20 -10.09
C ALA A 598 5.57 21.33 -10.66
N ARG A 599 4.71 20.78 -9.78
CA ARG A 599 3.51 20.04 -10.14
C ARG A 599 2.58 20.88 -11.01
N ALA A 600 2.24 22.09 -10.57
CA ALA A 600 1.40 23.01 -11.35
C ALA A 600 2.02 23.40 -12.70
N PHE A 601 3.35 23.47 -12.79
CA PHE A 601 4.05 23.76 -14.04
C PHE A 601 4.02 22.59 -15.03
N TYR A 602 4.38 21.38 -14.59
CA TYR A 602 4.52 20.21 -15.48
C TYR A 602 3.20 19.49 -15.74
N VAL A 603 2.26 19.56 -14.80
CA VAL A 603 0.95 18.91 -14.86
C VAL A 603 -0.14 19.94 -14.58
N PRO A 604 -0.38 20.91 -15.48
CA PRO A 604 -1.19 22.09 -15.21
C PRO A 604 -2.68 21.82 -14.94
N GLN A 605 -3.21 20.68 -15.40
CA GLN A 605 -4.59 20.28 -15.11
C GLN A 605 -4.74 19.66 -13.71
N SER A 606 -3.63 19.19 -13.12
CA SER A 606 -3.70 18.60 -11.79
C SER A 606 -4.11 19.64 -10.75
N SER A 607 -5.01 19.25 -9.86
CA SER A 607 -5.43 20.06 -8.72
C SER A 607 -4.97 19.42 -7.42
N ARG A 608 -4.90 20.22 -6.35
CA ARG A 608 -4.62 19.68 -5.02
C ARG A 608 -5.85 18.96 -4.49
N ALA A 609 -5.67 17.72 -4.06
CA ALA A 609 -6.73 16.94 -3.45
C ALA A 609 -6.76 17.18 -1.93
N PHE A 610 -7.71 17.99 -1.48
CA PHE A 610 -7.93 18.29 -0.06
C PHE A 610 -8.82 17.26 0.66
N SER A 611 -9.26 16.22 -0.05
CA SER A 611 -10.02 15.10 0.49
C SER A 611 -9.71 13.84 -0.30
N ASN A 612 -9.44 12.75 0.41
CA ASN A 612 -9.20 11.41 -0.12
C ASN A 612 -8.14 11.40 -1.23
N PHE A 613 -6.94 11.94 -1.00
CA PHE A 613 -5.91 11.91 -2.05
C PHE A 613 -5.21 10.55 -2.14
N MET A 614 -4.68 10.09 -1.01
CA MET A 614 -4.13 8.75 -0.87
C MET A 614 -4.97 7.97 0.15
N ILE A 615 -5.23 6.72 -0.17
CA ILE A 615 -5.86 5.77 0.73
C ILE A 615 -4.80 4.80 1.21
N ASP A 616 -4.70 4.68 2.53
CA ASP A 616 -3.83 3.71 3.17
C ASP A 616 -4.68 2.59 3.74
N THR A 617 -4.48 1.37 3.24
CA THR A 617 -5.24 0.19 3.67
C THR A 617 -4.33 -0.91 4.18
N THR A 618 -4.68 -1.52 5.31
CA THR A 618 -4.03 -2.73 5.84
C THR A 618 -5.06 -3.85 5.91
N ASP A 619 -4.85 -4.90 5.14
CA ASP A 619 -5.78 -6.01 4.98
C ASP A 619 -5.22 -7.27 5.65
N MET A 620 -6.01 -7.86 6.55
CA MET A 620 -5.89 -9.29 6.87
C MET A 620 -6.92 -10.03 6.03
N THR A 621 -6.48 -10.97 5.20
CA THR A 621 -7.37 -11.72 4.29
C THR A 621 -7.18 -13.22 4.48
N ASP A 622 -8.24 -13.91 4.88
CA ASP A 622 -8.33 -15.38 4.89
C ASP A 622 -8.88 -15.87 3.54
N MET A 623 -8.31 -16.96 3.01
CA MET A 623 -8.64 -17.55 1.70
C MET A 623 -9.18 -18.97 1.85
N LEU A 624 -10.26 -19.29 1.14
CA LEU A 624 -10.94 -20.58 1.11
C LEU A 624 -11.23 -20.98 -0.33
N SER A 625 -11.17 -22.27 -0.66
CA SER A 625 -11.64 -22.75 -1.95
C SER A 625 -13.16 -22.67 -2.03
N ASN A 626 -13.73 -22.72 -3.24
CA ASN A 626 -15.18 -22.78 -3.40
C ASN A 626 -15.81 -23.99 -2.71
N GLN A 627 -15.13 -25.14 -2.72
CA GLN A 627 -15.58 -26.35 -2.03
C GLN A 627 -15.59 -26.13 -0.50
N GLU A 628 -14.52 -25.60 0.08
CA GLU A 628 -14.41 -25.34 1.51
C GLU A 628 -15.48 -24.36 1.99
N TRP A 629 -15.67 -23.26 1.25
CA TRP A 629 -16.73 -22.28 1.50
C TRP A 629 -18.12 -22.91 1.46
N GLY A 630 -18.37 -23.77 0.47
CA GLY A 630 -19.61 -24.55 0.33
C GLY A 630 -19.95 -25.39 1.55
N THR A 631 -18.94 -25.91 2.26
CA THR A 631 -19.15 -26.71 3.48
C THR A 631 -19.50 -25.91 4.73
N ILE A 632 -19.33 -24.58 4.73
CA ILE A 632 -19.74 -23.71 5.82
C ILE A 632 -21.25 -23.45 5.68
N PRO A 633 -22.09 -23.68 6.70
CA PRO A 633 -23.51 -23.34 6.65
C PRO A 633 -23.73 -21.87 6.30
N GLU A 634 -24.70 -21.56 5.43
CA GLU A 634 -24.92 -20.19 4.94
C GLU A 634 -25.15 -19.18 6.08
N ALA A 635 -25.87 -19.57 7.13
CA ALA A 635 -26.11 -18.75 8.32
C ALA A 635 -24.82 -18.43 9.12
N GLU A 636 -23.76 -19.23 8.95
CA GLU A 636 -22.45 -19.03 9.58
C GLU A 636 -21.48 -18.24 8.70
N ARG A 637 -21.81 -17.99 7.43
CA ARG A 637 -21.02 -17.18 6.49
C ARG A 637 -21.19 -15.68 6.75
N THR A 638 -21.00 -15.27 8.00
CA THR A 638 -21.11 -13.88 8.46
C THR A 638 -19.86 -13.50 9.26
N PHE A 639 -19.66 -12.21 9.53
CA PHE A 639 -18.57 -11.74 10.37
C PHE A 639 -18.86 -11.90 11.88
N ALA A 640 -20.07 -12.36 12.25
CA ALA A 640 -20.39 -12.70 13.63
C ALA A 640 -19.72 -14.01 14.09
N GLN A 641 -19.28 -14.84 13.14
CA GLN A 641 -18.58 -16.09 13.38
C GLN A 641 -17.20 -16.05 12.71
N PRO A 642 -16.11 -16.39 13.43
CA PRO A 642 -14.82 -16.56 12.80
C PRO A 642 -14.86 -17.73 11.82
N LEU A 643 -14.12 -17.64 10.71
CA LEU A 643 -14.00 -18.77 9.80
C LEU A 643 -13.32 -19.97 10.49
N PRO A 644 -13.76 -21.21 10.22
CA PRO A 644 -13.09 -22.40 10.72
C PRO A 644 -11.64 -22.44 10.23
N ALA A 645 -10.67 -22.51 11.14
CA ALA A 645 -9.24 -22.48 10.80
C ALA A 645 -8.83 -23.59 9.82
N THR A 646 -9.48 -24.76 9.92
CA THR A 646 -9.24 -25.93 9.06
C THR A 646 -9.74 -25.77 7.63
N LYS A 647 -10.52 -24.73 7.34
CA LYS A 647 -11.06 -24.40 6.01
C LYS A 647 -10.33 -23.24 5.35
N VAL A 648 -9.39 -22.61 6.06
CA VAL A 648 -8.59 -21.50 5.53
C VAL A 648 -7.28 -22.08 5.01
N PHE A 649 -7.14 -22.14 3.68
CA PHE A 649 -5.94 -22.69 3.07
C PHE A 649 -4.77 -21.70 3.07
N ASN A 650 -5.04 -20.40 3.12
CA ASN A 650 -4.02 -19.36 3.18
C ASN A 650 -4.54 -18.08 3.85
N THR A 651 -3.64 -17.29 4.42
CA THR A 651 -3.93 -15.96 4.97
C THR A 651 -2.80 -15.02 4.60
N VAL A 652 -3.14 -13.80 4.21
CA VAL A 652 -2.16 -12.75 3.90
C VAL A 652 -2.39 -11.52 4.77
N LEU A 653 -1.29 -10.84 5.12
CA LEU A 653 -1.29 -9.49 5.67
C LEU A 653 -0.61 -8.57 4.66
N VAL A 654 -1.37 -7.67 4.06
CA VAL A 654 -0.88 -6.73 3.05
C VAL A 654 -1.24 -5.30 3.43
N ASN A 655 -0.38 -4.36 3.06
CA ASN A 655 -0.65 -2.94 3.04
C ASN A 655 -0.73 -2.50 1.59
N GLU A 656 -1.87 -1.93 1.19
CA GLU A 656 -2.07 -1.32 -0.12
C GLU A 656 -2.18 0.19 0.10
N LEU A 657 -1.16 0.93 -0.35
CA LEU A 657 -1.14 2.39 -0.45
C LEU A 657 -1.54 2.76 -1.87
N GLN A 658 -2.58 3.57 -2.03
CA GLN A 658 -3.15 3.85 -3.33
C GLN A 658 -3.39 5.36 -3.49
N ILE A 659 -3.15 5.89 -4.69
CA ILE A 659 -3.74 7.19 -5.09
C ILE A 659 -5.22 6.96 -5.37
N GLU A 660 -6.09 7.73 -4.70
CA GLU A 660 -7.54 7.56 -4.81
C GLU A 660 -7.98 7.63 -6.27
N LEU A 661 -8.86 6.71 -6.63
CA LEU A 661 -9.25 6.50 -8.01
C LEU A 661 -9.80 7.80 -8.64
N GLY A 662 -9.22 8.21 -9.76
CA GLY A 662 -9.53 9.44 -10.48
C GLY A 662 -8.61 10.62 -10.14
N MET A 663 -7.87 10.58 -9.03
CA MET A 663 -6.90 11.64 -8.69
C MET A 663 -5.60 11.50 -9.49
N GLU A 664 -5.32 10.30 -10.02
CA GLU A 664 -4.21 10.04 -10.94
C GLU A 664 -4.48 10.50 -12.37
N ALA A 665 -5.75 10.71 -12.74
CA ALA A 665 -6.19 10.82 -14.12
C ALA A 665 -5.46 11.94 -14.88
N ASP A 666 -5.33 13.14 -14.28
CA ASP A 666 -4.65 14.28 -14.91
C ASP A 666 -3.16 14.02 -15.14
N TYR A 667 -2.51 13.29 -14.23
CA TYR A 667 -1.10 12.94 -14.34
C TYR A 667 -0.87 11.93 -15.46
N VAL A 668 -1.68 10.86 -15.48
CA VAL A 668 -1.60 9.81 -16.50
C VAL A 668 -1.95 10.36 -17.89
N ALA A 669 -2.99 11.20 -17.98
CA ALA A 669 -3.38 11.84 -19.23
C ALA A 669 -2.27 12.75 -19.77
N ARG A 670 -1.65 13.57 -18.89
CA ARG A 670 -0.54 14.45 -19.27
C ARG A 670 0.69 13.69 -19.77
N LEU A 671 1.04 12.58 -19.11
CA LEU A 671 2.15 11.72 -19.56
C LEU A 671 1.89 11.16 -20.95
N LYS A 672 0.70 10.59 -21.19
CA LYS A 672 0.31 10.04 -22.50
C LYS A 672 0.31 11.11 -23.60
N GLU A 673 -0.21 12.30 -23.32
CA GLU A 673 -0.21 13.44 -24.23
C GLU A 673 1.22 13.80 -24.67
N LEU A 674 2.13 13.96 -23.69
CA LEU A 674 3.51 14.34 -23.94
C LEU A 674 4.32 13.23 -24.64
N GLU A 675 4.05 11.96 -24.33
CA GLU A 675 4.66 10.82 -25.01
C GLU A 675 4.22 10.75 -26.49
N ALA A 676 2.93 10.94 -26.76
CA ALA A 676 2.42 10.99 -28.13
C ALA A 676 2.99 12.20 -28.91
N ALA A 677 3.09 13.36 -28.26
CA ALA A 677 3.67 14.55 -28.86
C ALA A 677 5.17 14.37 -29.15
N LEU A 678 5.92 13.74 -28.24
CA LEU A 678 7.33 13.44 -28.45
C LEU A 678 7.53 12.38 -29.54
N ALA A 679 6.67 11.36 -29.63
CA ALA A 679 6.69 10.40 -30.71
C ALA A 679 6.45 11.06 -32.09
N ALA A 680 5.56 12.05 -32.15
CA ALA A 680 5.30 12.84 -33.35
C ALA A 680 6.44 13.83 -33.68
N SER A 681 7.21 14.27 -32.68
CA SER A 681 8.34 15.21 -32.84
C SER A 681 9.54 14.81 -31.97
N PRO A 682 10.28 13.74 -32.33
CA PRO A 682 11.29 13.13 -31.44
C PRO A 682 12.47 14.01 -31.02
N ASN A 683 12.72 15.10 -31.75
CA ASN A 683 13.81 16.03 -31.50
C ASN A 683 13.38 17.32 -30.77
N ASP A 684 12.11 17.45 -30.38
CA ASP A 684 11.62 18.62 -29.66
C ASP A 684 12.10 18.57 -28.18
N ALA A 685 13.11 19.39 -27.88
CA ALA A 685 13.69 19.49 -26.55
C ALA A 685 12.71 20.04 -25.51
N GLY A 686 11.74 20.86 -25.91
CA GLY A 686 10.72 21.43 -25.03
C GLY A 686 9.71 20.39 -24.58
N ILE A 687 9.19 19.59 -25.52
CA ILE A 687 8.29 18.46 -25.21
C ILE A 687 9.01 17.45 -24.32
N LYS A 688 10.26 17.11 -24.65
CA LYS A 688 11.06 16.20 -23.83
C LYS A 688 11.23 16.71 -22.40
N ALA A 689 11.59 17.98 -22.21
CA ALA A 689 11.75 18.56 -20.88
C ALA A 689 10.42 18.59 -20.08
N GLN A 690 9.30 18.82 -20.75
CA GLN A 690 7.97 18.74 -20.13
C GLN A 690 7.63 17.31 -19.71
N LEU A 691 7.94 16.31 -20.56
CA LEU A 691 7.73 14.90 -20.25
C LEU A 691 8.58 14.46 -19.06
N ASP A 692 9.86 14.81 -19.05
CA ASP A 692 10.78 14.48 -17.96
C ASP A 692 10.32 15.12 -16.64
N GLY A 693 9.84 16.37 -16.67
CA GLY A 693 9.27 17.04 -15.50
C GLY A 693 7.96 16.43 -15.01
N ALA A 694 7.05 16.04 -15.91
CA ALA A 694 5.81 15.36 -15.55
C ALA A 694 6.10 13.97 -14.95
N ARG A 695 7.08 13.23 -15.50
CA ARG A 695 7.56 11.95 -14.94
C ARG A 695 8.19 12.14 -13.57
N PHE A 696 8.97 13.21 -13.38
CA PHE A 696 9.52 13.55 -12.06
C PHE A 696 8.41 13.74 -11.03
N VAL A 697 7.40 14.58 -11.32
CA VAL A 697 6.26 14.83 -10.42
C VAL A 697 5.54 13.52 -10.09
N TRP A 698 5.23 12.71 -11.11
CA TRP A 698 4.59 11.42 -10.92
C TRP A 698 5.41 10.47 -10.04
N THR A 699 6.72 10.40 -10.29
CA THR A 699 7.66 9.57 -9.52
C THR A 699 7.73 9.99 -8.04
N GLN A 700 7.59 11.29 -7.73
CA GLN A 700 7.55 11.73 -6.34
C GLN A 700 6.29 11.26 -5.61
N TYR A 701 5.12 11.29 -6.27
CA TYR A 701 3.88 10.79 -5.66
C TYR A 701 3.89 9.26 -5.48
N THR A 702 4.34 8.51 -6.48
CA THR A 702 4.44 7.04 -6.35
C THR A 702 5.55 6.65 -5.36
N GLY A 703 6.66 7.38 -5.33
CA GLY A 703 7.71 7.22 -4.32
C GLY A 703 7.22 7.49 -2.90
N ALA A 704 6.37 8.50 -2.71
CA ALA A 704 5.74 8.78 -1.41
C ALA A 704 4.89 7.60 -0.92
N MET A 705 4.10 6.97 -1.81
CA MET A 705 3.36 5.74 -1.45
C MET A 705 4.28 4.62 -0.96
N LYS A 706 5.42 4.41 -1.65
CA LYS A 706 6.41 3.42 -1.25
C LYS A 706 7.02 3.72 0.12
N VAL A 707 7.43 4.97 0.36
CA VAL A 707 7.97 5.39 1.66
C VAL A 707 6.95 5.17 2.78
N LEU A 708 5.68 5.52 2.58
CA LEU A 708 4.62 5.30 3.56
C LEU A 708 4.41 3.81 3.87
N ALA A 709 4.42 2.96 2.83
CA ALA A 709 4.28 1.52 3.00
C ALA A 709 5.50 0.91 3.73
N GLU A 710 6.72 1.39 3.45
CA GLU A 710 7.96 0.93 4.09
C GLU A 710 8.06 1.37 5.56
N LEU A 711 7.63 2.59 5.90
CA LEU A 711 7.65 3.13 7.26
C LEU A 711 6.88 2.26 8.27
N LYS A 712 5.91 1.47 7.81
CA LYS A 712 5.16 0.53 8.64
C LYS A 712 5.88 -0.79 8.85
N GLY A 713 6.71 -1.19 7.89
CA GLY A 713 7.27 -2.53 7.80
C GLY A 713 8.03 -2.94 9.05
N GLU A 714 8.90 -2.06 9.56
CA GLU A 714 9.70 -2.35 10.75
C GLU A 714 8.83 -2.64 11.99
N ASN A 715 7.83 -1.79 12.26
CA ASN A 715 6.92 -1.99 13.38
C ASN A 715 6.12 -3.30 13.23
N ILE A 716 5.63 -3.58 12.03
CA ILE A 716 4.89 -4.81 11.72
C ILE A 716 5.75 -6.05 11.99
N ILE A 717 6.96 -6.08 11.43
CA ILE A 717 7.89 -7.20 11.56
C ILE A 717 8.32 -7.39 13.02
N ASN A 718 8.65 -6.31 13.73
CA ASN A 718 9.07 -6.38 15.14
C ASN A 718 7.93 -6.89 16.04
N ARG A 719 6.68 -6.48 15.79
CA ARG A 719 5.52 -6.99 16.53
C ARG A 719 5.23 -8.45 16.22
N LEU A 720 5.34 -8.89 14.97
CA LEU A 720 5.18 -10.29 14.59
C LEU A 720 6.28 -11.17 15.22
N ARG A 721 7.54 -10.74 15.23
CA ARG A 721 8.64 -11.45 15.89
C ARG A 721 8.41 -11.58 17.39
N ARG A 722 7.97 -10.50 18.07
CA ARG A 722 7.56 -10.56 19.49
C ARG A 722 6.40 -11.51 19.74
N ALA A 723 5.52 -11.72 18.77
CA ALA A 723 4.44 -12.70 18.83
C ALA A 723 4.87 -14.13 18.48
N GLY A 724 6.14 -14.36 18.12
CA GLY A 724 6.68 -15.69 17.81
C GLY A 724 6.77 -16.03 16.32
N ALA A 725 6.81 -15.03 15.44
CA ALA A 725 7.25 -15.22 14.05
C ALA A 725 8.78 -15.43 13.96
N PRO A 726 9.28 -16.18 12.96
CA PRO A 726 10.72 -16.39 12.80
C PRO A 726 11.44 -15.09 12.38
N ASN A 727 12.74 -14.99 12.65
CA ASN A 727 13.52 -13.81 12.28
C ASN A 727 13.67 -13.63 10.75
N THR A 728 13.39 -14.67 9.97
CA THR A 728 13.47 -14.69 8.50
C THR A 728 12.32 -13.96 7.80
N ILE A 729 11.27 -13.52 8.54
CA ILE A 729 10.18 -12.78 7.90
C ILE A 729 10.65 -11.43 7.38
N THR A 730 10.08 -11.00 6.26
CA THR A 730 10.38 -9.72 5.62
C THR A 730 9.09 -8.97 5.27
N TRP A 731 9.20 -7.65 5.15
CA TRP A 731 8.18 -6.78 4.60
C TRP A 731 8.57 -6.41 3.16
N ALA A 732 7.86 -6.95 2.17
CA ALA A 732 8.26 -6.81 0.76
C ALA A 732 7.05 -6.95 -0.19
N ALA A 733 7.23 -6.53 -1.43
CA ALA A 733 6.24 -6.65 -2.50
C ALA A 733 5.77 -8.12 -2.66
N PRO A 734 4.48 -8.46 -2.49
CA PRO A 734 4.01 -9.81 -2.78
C PRO A 734 4.16 -10.12 -4.28
N LEU A 735 4.27 -11.40 -4.63
CA LEU A 735 4.39 -11.79 -6.05
C LEU A 735 3.12 -11.48 -6.84
N ASP A 736 1.98 -11.58 -6.18
CA ASP A 736 0.67 -11.52 -6.79
C ASP A 736 -0.27 -10.72 -5.87
N SER A 737 -1.34 -10.16 -6.44
CA SER A 737 -2.42 -9.57 -5.64
C SER A 737 -3.05 -10.63 -4.73
N LYS A 738 -3.85 -10.23 -3.73
CA LYS A 738 -4.55 -11.20 -2.87
C LYS A 738 -5.48 -12.14 -3.66
N GLY A 739 -6.14 -11.65 -4.70
CA GLY A 739 -7.00 -12.45 -5.57
C GLY A 739 -6.20 -13.45 -6.39
N ASN A 740 -5.18 -12.96 -7.12
CA ASN A 740 -4.29 -13.79 -7.91
C ASN A 740 -3.54 -14.82 -7.05
N THR A 741 -3.12 -14.45 -5.85
CA THR A 741 -2.48 -15.37 -4.89
C THR A 741 -3.40 -16.55 -4.59
N ALA A 742 -4.69 -16.31 -4.33
CA ALA A 742 -5.64 -17.37 -4.07
C ALA A 742 -5.88 -18.25 -5.30
N LEU A 743 -6.13 -17.63 -6.46
CA LEU A 743 -6.36 -18.37 -7.71
C LEU A 743 -5.15 -19.21 -8.12
N LYS A 744 -3.93 -18.68 -7.97
CA LYS A 744 -2.69 -19.38 -8.30
C LYS A 744 -2.42 -20.56 -7.38
N ILE A 745 -2.65 -20.42 -6.08
CA ILE A 745 -2.53 -21.55 -5.14
C ILE A 745 -3.51 -22.67 -5.49
N LEU A 746 -4.71 -22.33 -5.98
CA LEU A 746 -5.70 -23.33 -6.40
C LEU A 746 -5.35 -23.92 -7.78
N SER A 747 -4.90 -23.10 -8.74
CA SER A 747 -4.47 -23.60 -10.05
C SER A 747 -3.23 -24.48 -9.99
N ASP A 748 -2.39 -24.32 -8.98
CA ASP A 748 -1.22 -25.18 -8.74
C ASP A 748 -1.60 -26.50 -8.04
N ARG A 749 -2.84 -26.63 -7.53
CA ARG A 749 -3.39 -27.83 -6.89
C ARG A 749 -4.22 -28.69 -7.85
N ASP A 750 -4.94 -28.04 -8.76
CA ASP A 750 -5.79 -28.64 -9.80
C ASP A 750 -4.95 -29.07 -11.02
#